data_AF-A0A935E3R5-F1
#
_entry.id   AF-A0A935E3R5-F1
#
_cell.length_a   1.000
_cell.length_b   1.000
_cell.length_c   1.000
_cell.angle_alpha   90.00
_cell.angle_beta   90.00
_cell.angle_gamma   90.00
#
_symmetry.space_group_name_H-M   'P 1'
#
loop_
_entity.id
_entity.type
_entity.pdbx_description
1 polymer ?
#
loop_
_entity_poly.entity_id
_entity_poly.type
_entity_poly.pdbx_seq_one_letter_code
_entity_poly.pdbx_strand_id
1 'polypeptide(L)'
;MTYGIEQLMALIQGENKISKTLLYITNPDGSPRWIWPSDMNAPEFLKFYNIGSTKARIYATLIRLVFLLRIQSFIFKKVIISIPTSLGEQWVLFTGTPGVNRKMVMYKHGAIIKIPVGVNAISSLENEKNTLAELSKSTFSTFSHPKNIEVSGFEFCQSAFENDHHRSAQLTKIQISALDEIFHTSSAKMPLSQSITFNHSMTLLQNLENDPKMPFGLYGKLFLLKNEIQTNKLTEFGFAHGDFTPWNIFANNQNLFIYDWEAAQDLMPKGFDAFHFIIQQSIMVEKHPWNVIEQSLTRILVDENHLFDSKKEMQRYLKLYLLLQIARSMTNYVAQEQWHPQIYWMIDTWNAALDTLTGTTSHRQAFINSLFDHLYPMEYAGLKVGDNHPSFWSEESDIDILTKKKNFIRITQFCKNSPLTSDVVITSKSFMKNVAIYFHDGSFLSLDMIHQLKRKKYIFLNADKLLKRSMVNPYGIKILSHLDDARYIAWFYALNNSKIPTKYEEYKKYLLESFKFEDQALLAFHQGNESSQAILESHIKNKNGNRAFSGLKNKIFYYLDTTKSFFQNNGIVITFSGVDGAGKSTIIENIKYKIEKNLRKEVIVLRHRPSILPIISAWKHGKEKAEAISVSKMPRTGNNKSSLSSMLRFGYYYIDYILGQFYVYIRYVKRGNVVLYDRYYFDFINDGRRSNIHFPPSLIKFGYHFLLKPELNFFLYADAHTILSRKQELNKETIETLTTNYRDLFDDFENKYKASSYKSINNEELQDTISYIFENIKSKIKRA
;
A
#
# COMPACT_ATOMS: atom_id res chain seq x y z
N MET A 1 -31.80 -23.57 -9.92
CA MET A 1 -32.06 -23.32 -8.48
C MET A 1 -32.77 -24.49 -7.81
N THR A 2 -33.96 -24.90 -8.27
CA THR A 2 -34.67 -26.11 -7.77
C THR A 2 -33.75 -27.34 -7.74
N TYR A 3 -33.06 -27.59 -8.85
CA TYR A 3 -32.04 -28.65 -8.97
C TYR A 3 -30.94 -28.59 -7.89
N GLY A 4 -30.51 -27.40 -7.47
CA GLY A 4 -29.49 -27.24 -6.43
C GLY A 4 -30.00 -27.56 -5.03
N ILE A 5 -31.28 -27.28 -4.74
CA ILE A 5 -31.90 -27.67 -3.47
C ILE A 5 -32.15 -29.19 -3.45
N GLU A 6 -32.61 -29.77 -4.56
CA GLU A 6 -32.80 -31.22 -4.69
C GLU A 6 -31.50 -31.99 -4.49
N GLN A 7 -30.38 -31.53 -5.08
CA GLN A 7 -29.06 -32.12 -4.86
C GLN A 7 -28.62 -32.07 -3.41
N LEU A 8 -28.83 -30.94 -2.72
CA LEU A 8 -28.49 -30.81 -1.30
C LEU A 8 -29.35 -31.74 -0.44
N MET A 9 -30.65 -31.85 -0.74
CA MET A 9 -31.56 -32.72 -0.01
C MET A 9 -31.30 -34.21 -0.27
N ALA A 10 -30.73 -34.55 -1.43
CA ALA A 10 -30.31 -35.92 -1.73
C ALA A 10 -29.16 -36.42 -0.84
N LEU A 11 -28.41 -35.51 -0.20
CA LEU A 11 -27.37 -35.86 0.77
C LEU A 11 -27.94 -36.28 2.15
N ILE A 12 -29.22 -36.02 2.40
CA ILE A 12 -29.90 -36.38 3.64
C ILE A 12 -30.49 -37.78 3.50
N GLN A 13 -30.30 -38.63 4.50
CA GLN A 13 -30.69 -40.04 4.41
C GLN A 13 -32.21 -40.26 4.63
N GLY A 14 -32.78 -41.20 3.86
CA GLY A 14 -34.10 -41.77 4.11
C GLY A 14 -34.75 -42.40 2.87
N GLU A 15 -35.34 -43.58 3.07
CA GLU A 15 -35.92 -44.41 1.99
C GLU A 15 -37.28 -43.89 1.49
N ASN A 16 -38.14 -43.44 2.42
CA ASN A 16 -39.47 -42.92 2.09
C ASN A 16 -39.43 -41.40 1.96
N LYS A 17 -39.92 -40.87 0.83
CA LYS A 17 -39.97 -39.43 0.54
C LYS A 17 -41.40 -38.89 0.50
N ILE A 18 -41.58 -37.67 0.96
CA ILE A 18 -42.84 -36.93 0.91
C ILE A 18 -42.64 -35.59 0.18
N SER A 19 -43.63 -35.19 -0.61
CA SER A 19 -43.63 -33.86 -1.23
C SER A 19 -43.94 -32.80 -0.18
N LYS A 20 -43.04 -31.83 0.00
CA LYS A 20 -43.20 -30.74 0.98
C LYS A 20 -42.87 -29.40 0.33
N THR A 21 -43.62 -28.37 0.72
CA THR A 21 -43.31 -26.98 0.35
C THR A 21 -42.26 -26.43 1.32
N LEU A 22 -41.12 -26.03 0.79
CA LEU A 22 -40.02 -25.43 1.53
C LEU A 22 -39.89 -23.96 1.21
N LEU A 23 -39.54 -23.17 2.22
CA LEU A 23 -39.14 -21.78 2.09
C LEU A 23 -37.62 -21.66 2.16
N TYR A 24 -37.06 -20.67 1.46
CA TYR A 24 -35.62 -20.46 1.46
C TYR A 24 -35.19 -19.01 1.26
N ILE A 25 -33.98 -18.72 1.74
CA ILE A 25 -33.25 -17.45 1.53
C ILE A 25 -32.01 -17.76 0.70
N THR A 26 -31.66 -16.88 -0.24
CA THR A 26 -30.48 -17.03 -1.10
C THR A 26 -29.30 -16.17 -0.66
N ASN A 27 -28.09 -16.63 -0.96
CA ASN A 27 -26.88 -15.81 -0.99
C ASN A 27 -26.96 -14.76 -2.14
N PRO A 28 -26.06 -13.76 -2.17
CA PRO A 28 -25.99 -12.76 -3.24
C PRO A 28 -25.78 -13.37 -4.64
N ASP A 29 -25.14 -14.53 -4.73
CA ASP A 29 -24.93 -15.29 -5.96
C ASP A 29 -26.16 -16.12 -6.40
N GLY A 30 -27.24 -16.09 -5.62
CA GLY A 30 -28.48 -16.81 -5.87
C GLY A 30 -28.51 -18.25 -5.34
N SER A 31 -27.42 -18.77 -4.78
CA SER A 31 -27.41 -20.10 -4.15
C SER A 31 -28.27 -20.14 -2.88
N PRO A 32 -28.93 -21.27 -2.55
CA PRO A 32 -29.71 -21.37 -1.31
C PRO A 32 -28.79 -21.30 -0.09
N ARG A 33 -29.19 -20.53 0.92
CA ARG A 33 -28.45 -20.33 2.18
C ARG A 33 -29.16 -20.97 3.36
N TRP A 34 -30.45 -20.66 3.53
CA TRP A 34 -31.31 -21.17 4.59
C TRP A 34 -32.50 -21.86 3.95
N ILE A 35 -32.87 -23.02 4.45
CA ILE A 35 -34.01 -23.81 3.94
C ILE A 35 -34.80 -24.36 5.12
N TRP A 36 -36.12 -24.27 5.08
CA TRP A 36 -36.99 -24.79 6.12
C TRP A 36 -38.41 -25.12 5.60
N PRO A 37 -39.19 -25.98 6.28
CA PRO A 37 -40.58 -26.26 5.93
C PRO A 37 -41.49 -25.03 6.04
N SER A 38 -42.41 -24.86 5.09
CA SER A 38 -43.30 -23.66 5.05
C SER A 38 -44.27 -23.54 6.24
N ASP A 39 -44.52 -24.65 6.92
CA ASP A 39 -45.40 -24.84 8.07
C ASP A 39 -44.73 -24.56 9.43
N MET A 40 -43.45 -24.14 9.44
CA MET A 40 -42.80 -23.70 10.67
C MET A 40 -43.44 -22.42 11.24
N ASN A 41 -43.69 -22.44 12.55
CA ASN A 41 -44.30 -21.33 13.30
C ASN A 41 -43.27 -20.35 13.88
N ALA A 42 -41.98 -20.71 13.89
CA ALA A 42 -40.91 -19.90 14.45
C ALA A 42 -39.72 -19.80 13.49
N PRO A 43 -39.00 -18.65 13.46
CA PRO A 43 -37.83 -18.45 12.62
C PRO A 43 -36.59 -19.09 13.24
N GLU A 44 -36.60 -20.42 13.40
CA GLU A 44 -35.53 -21.18 14.05
C GLU A 44 -34.18 -21.01 13.35
N PHE A 45 -34.16 -20.61 12.06
CA PHE A 45 -32.92 -20.30 11.36
C PHE A 45 -32.15 -19.12 11.93
N LEU A 46 -32.79 -18.26 12.72
CA LEU A 46 -32.10 -17.19 13.44
C LEU A 46 -31.14 -17.75 14.51
N LYS A 47 -31.27 -19.00 14.94
CA LYS A 47 -30.31 -19.66 15.85
C LYS A 47 -28.90 -19.74 15.27
N PHE A 48 -28.80 -19.83 13.95
CA PHE A 48 -27.52 -19.85 13.23
C PHE A 48 -27.09 -18.46 12.75
N TYR A 49 -27.92 -17.43 12.94
CA TYR A 49 -27.66 -16.07 12.49
C TYR A 49 -26.98 -15.26 13.61
N ASN A 50 -25.86 -14.62 13.30
CA ASN A 50 -25.15 -13.80 14.30
C ASN A 50 -25.84 -12.45 14.52
N ILE A 51 -26.57 -12.31 15.63
CA ILE A 51 -27.30 -11.09 16.04
C ILE A 51 -26.41 -10.16 16.90
N GLY A 52 -25.17 -9.94 16.46
CA GLY A 52 -24.20 -9.10 17.20
C GLY A 52 -24.36 -7.58 16.98
N SER A 53 -24.83 -7.15 15.80
CA SER A 53 -24.90 -5.72 15.42
C SER A 53 -26.31 -5.15 15.48
N THR A 54 -26.45 -3.82 15.57
CA THR A 54 -27.74 -3.12 15.51
C THR A 54 -28.52 -3.47 14.23
N LYS A 55 -27.83 -3.55 13.08
CA LYS A 55 -28.44 -3.96 11.81
C LYS A 55 -28.95 -5.40 11.86
N ALA A 56 -28.17 -6.32 12.45
CA ALA A 56 -28.58 -7.71 12.62
C ALA A 56 -29.75 -7.86 13.59
N ARG A 57 -29.81 -7.05 14.67
CA ARG A 57 -30.95 -6.99 15.60
C ARG A 57 -32.22 -6.52 14.92
N ILE A 58 -32.14 -5.47 14.11
CA ILE A 58 -33.29 -4.97 13.32
C ILE A 58 -33.76 -6.07 12.36
N TYR A 59 -32.84 -6.68 11.61
CA TYR A 59 -33.18 -7.79 10.71
C TYR A 59 -33.86 -8.95 11.45
N ALA A 60 -33.28 -9.43 12.55
CA ALA A 60 -33.85 -10.51 13.34
C ALA A 60 -35.25 -10.16 13.90
N THR A 61 -35.46 -8.91 14.32
CA THR A 61 -36.75 -8.42 14.81
C THR A 61 -37.81 -8.42 13.71
N LEU A 62 -37.46 -7.93 12.52
CA LEU A 62 -38.35 -7.96 11.35
C LEU A 62 -38.72 -9.39 10.96
N ILE A 63 -37.75 -10.31 10.94
CA ILE A 63 -37.99 -11.72 10.64
C ILE A 63 -38.92 -12.36 11.69
N ARG A 64 -38.72 -12.05 12.98
CA ARG A 64 -39.62 -12.52 14.05
C ARG A 64 -41.05 -12.00 13.84
N LEU A 65 -41.21 -10.73 13.45
CA LEU A 65 -42.51 -10.15 13.11
C LEU A 65 -43.17 -10.89 11.93
N VAL A 66 -42.41 -11.24 10.89
CA VAL A 66 -42.92 -11.99 9.72
C VAL A 66 -43.54 -13.33 10.14
N PHE A 67 -42.86 -14.07 11.02
CA PHE A 67 -43.36 -15.36 11.52
C PHE A 67 -44.53 -15.17 12.50
N LEU A 68 -44.48 -14.14 13.35
CA LEU A 68 -45.58 -13.79 14.26
C LEU A 68 -46.88 -13.49 13.49
N LEU A 69 -46.77 -12.78 12.36
CA LEU A 69 -47.90 -12.44 11.49
C LEU A 69 -48.29 -13.56 10.52
N ARG A 70 -47.57 -14.69 10.50
CA ARG A 70 -47.78 -15.83 9.58
C ARG A 70 -47.76 -15.47 8.08
N ILE A 71 -46.95 -14.48 7.69
CA ILE A 71 -46.83 -14.01 6.29
C ILE A 71 -45.56 -14.49 5.58
N GLN A 72 -44.83 -15.46 6.16
CA GLN A 72 -43.55 -15.95 5.65
C GLN A 72 -43.63 -16.51 4.21
N SER A 73 -44.76 -17.12 3.83
CA SER A 73 -44.96 -17.70 2.49
C SER A 73 -45.08 -16.65 1.37
N PHE A 74 -45.41 -15.40 1.72
CA PHE A 74 -45.45 -14.27 0.77
C PHE A 74 -44.10 -13.56 0.67
N ILE A 75 -43.27 -13.65 1.71
CA ILE A 75 -42.01 -12.91 1.82
C ILE A 75 -40.84 -13.74 1.28
N PHE A 76 -40.79 -15.03 1.59
CA PHE A 76 -39.66 -15.89 1.19
C PHE A 76 -39.95 -16.66 -0.09
N LYS A 77 -38.88 -17.01 -0.79
CA LYS A 77 -38.98 -17.87 -1.98
C LYS A 77 -39.44 -19.26 -1.55
N LYS A 78 -40.21 -19.92 -2.40
CA LYS A 78 -40.79 -21.25 -2.16
C LYS A 78 -40.35 -22.24 -3.23
N VAL A 79 -40.22 -23.50 -2.83
CA VAL A 79 -39.96 -24.63 -3.73
C VAL A 79 -40.71 -25.85 -3.22
N ILE A 80 -41.22 -26.68 -4.12
CA ILE A 80 -41.88 -27.95 -3.77
C ILE A 80 -40.94 -29.07 -4.22
N ILE A 81 -40.48 -29.88 -3.28
CA ILE A 81 -39.55 -30.99 -3.54
C ILE A 81 -39.90 -32.20 -2.67
N SER A 82 -39.42 -33.36 -3.07
CA SER A 82 -39.54 -34.59 -2.29
C SER A 82 -38.41 -34.69 -1.27
N ILE A 83 -38.74 -34.67 0.02
CA ILE A 83 -37.79 -34.79 1.14
C ILE A 83 -37.96 -36.12 1.88
N PRO A 84 -36.90 -36.67 2.51
CA PRO A 84 -37.03 -37.81 3.41
C PRO A 84 -38.08 -37.57 4.51
N THR A 85 -38.99 -38.53 4.69
CA THR A 85 -40.00 -38.51 5.77
C THR A 85 -39.37 -38.48 7.16
N SER A 86 -38.17 -39.05 7.31
CA SER A 86 -37.35 -39.03 8.52
C SER A 86 -37.08 -37.61 9.05
N LEU A 87 -37.08 -36.58 8.20
CA LEU A 87 -36.83 -35.19 8.59
C LEU A 87 -37.94 -34.59 9.47
N GLY A 88 -39.17 -35.10 9.37
CA GLY A 88 -40.33 -34.53 10.05
C GLY A 88 -40.64 -33.09 9.61
N GLU A 89 -41.33 -32.34 10.48
CA GLU A 89 -41.88 -31.01 10.14
C GLU A 89 -41.11 -29.82 10.76
N GLN A 90 -40.27 -30.07 11.76
CA GLN A 90 -39.60 -29.02 12.52
C GLN A 90 -38.08 -29.11 12.38
N TRP A 91 -37.57 -28.53 11.29
CA TRP A 91 -36.14 -28.47 11.03
C TRP A 91 -35.75 -27.22 10.23
N VAL A 92 -34.50 -26.82 10.38
CA VAL A 92 -33.88 -25.77 9.57
C VAL A 92 -32.53 -26.23 9.09
N LEU A 93 -32.24 -25.99 7.81
CA LEU A 93 -30.96 -26.29 7.19
C LEU A 93 -30.20 -25.01 6.81
N PHE A 94 -28.97 -24.87 7.29
CA PHE A 94 -27.93 -24.02 6.74
C PHE A 94 -27.15 -24.81 5.68
N THR A 95 -27.04 -24.29 4.47
CA THR A 95 -26.36 -25.00 3.37
C THR A 95 -24.82 -24.88 3.42
N GLY A 96 -24.28 -24.21 4.43
CA GLY A 96 -22.85 -24.00 4.61
C GLY A 96 -22.26 -22.88 3.73
N THR A 97 -21.12 -22.34 4.15
CA THR A 97 -20.32 -21.44 3.32
C THR A 97 -19.56 -22.27 2.28
N PRO A 98 -19.53 -21.88 0.98
CA PRO A 98 -18.71 -22.55 -0.01
C PRO A 98 -17.24 -22.65 0.39
N GLY A 99 -16.64 -23.83 0.21
CA GLY A 99 -15.25 -24.11 0.56
C GLY A 99 -14.95 -25.61 0.52
N VAL A 100 -13.67 -25.97 0.64
CA VAL A 100 -13.22 -27.38 0.61
C VAL A 100 -13.78 -28.20 1.77
N ASN A 101 -13.98 -27.57 2.94
CA ASN A 101 -14.57 -28.20 4.14
C ASN A 101 -16.05 -27.84 4.30
N ARG A 102 -16.77 -27.61 3.18
CA ARG A 102 -18.17 -27.21 3.26
C ARG A 102 -18.99 -28.32 3.94
N LYS A 103 -19.76 -27.93 4.93
CA LYS A 103 -20.73 -28.77 5.63
C LYS A 103 -22.09 -28.09 5.68
N MET A 104 -23.17 -28.86 5.50
CA MET A 104 -24.50 -28.39 5.84
C MET A 104 -24.73 -28.56 7.34
N VAL A 105 -25.46 -27.63 7.95
CA VAL A 105 -25.76 -27.66 9.39
C VAL A 105 -27.26 -27.58 9.57
N MET A 106 -27.85 -28.61 10.15
CA MET A 106 -29.27 -28.72 10.38
C MET A 106 -29.58 -28.63 11.87
N TYR A 107 -30.64 -27.91 12.24
CA TYR A 107 -31.21 -27.93 13.58
C TYR A 107 -32.53 -28.69 13.56
N LYS A 108 -32.66 -29.72 14.40
CA LYS A 108 -33.83 -30.59 14.47
C LYS A 108 -34.00 -31.14 15.90
N HIS A 109 -35.18 -30.95 16.51
CA HIS A 109 -35.53 -31.44 17.85
C HIS A 109 -34.46 -31.23 18.94
N GLY A 110 -33.82 -30.06 19.00
CA GLY A 110 -32.79 -29.78 20.01
C GLY A 110 -31.42 -30.40 19.73
N ALA A 111 -31.21 -30.97 18.55
CA ALA A 111 -29.92 -31.45 18.08
C ALA A 111 -29.41 -30.63 16.89
N ILE A 112 -28.08 -30.58 16.75
CA ILE A 112 -27.39 -30.06 15.57
C ILE A 112 -26.85 -31.24 14.77
N ILE A 113 -27.21 -31.31 13.49
CA ILE A 113 -26.78 -32.37 12.59
C ILE A 113 -25.89 -31.74 11.51
N LYS A 114 -24.62 -32.15 11.45
CA LYS A 114 -23.66 -31.71 10.44
C LYS A 114 -23.54 -32.77 9.35
N ILE A 115 -23.63 -32.34 8.09
CA ILE A 115 -23.60 -33.21 6.91
C ILE A 115 -22.49 -32.73 5.97
N PRO A 116 -21.45 -33.55 5.70
CA PRO A 116 -20.32 -33.14 4.87
C PRO A 116 -20.73 -32.98 3.40
N VAL A 117 -20.19 -31.95 2.76
CA VAL A 117 -20.35 -31.70 1.32
C VAL A 117 -18.98 -31.90 0.65
N GLY A 118 -18.58 -33.17 0.51
CA GLY A 118 -17.30 -33.59 -0.09
C GLY A 118 -16.37 -34.30 0.91
N VAL A 119 -15.31 -34.91 0.39
CA VAL A 119 -14.39 -35.77 1.16
C VAL A 119 -13.62 -35.02 2.26
N ASN A 120 -13.17 -33.79 2.01
CA ASN A 120 -12.41 -33.04 3.02
C ASN A 120 -13.28 -32.65 4.23
N ALA A 121 -14.57 -32.39 4.01
CA ALA A 121 -15.51 -32.13 5.08
C ALA A 121 -15.73 -33.36 5.98
N ILE A 122 -15.58 -34.58 5.45
CA ILE A 122 -15.65 -35.82 6.25
C ILE A 122 -14.52 -35.83 7.28
N SER A 123 -13.27 -35.64 6.82
CA SER A 123 -12.11 -35.63 7.72
C SER A 123 -12.18 -34.53 8.80
N SER A 124 -12.72 -33.37 8.43
CA SER A 124 -12.97 -32.25 9.36
C SER A 124 -13.96 -32.65 10.48
N LEU A 125 -15.08 -33.28 10.10
CA LEU A 125 -16.10 -33.73 11.05
C LEU A 125 -15.64 -34.94 11.88
N GLU A 126 -14.82 -35.82 11.31
CA GLU A 126 -14.17 -36.90 12.06
C GLU A 126 -13.21 -36.34 13.13
N ASN A 127 -12.46 -35.29 12.81
CA ASN A 127 -11.61 -34.61 13.78
C ASN A 127 -12.44 -33.98 14.92
N GLU A 128 -13.56 -33.33 14.59
CA GLU A 128 -14.48 -32.79 15.59
C GLU A 128 -15.04 -33.89 16.50
N LYS A 129 -15.46 -35.03 15.92
CA LYS A 129 -15.92 -36.21 16.67
C LYS A 129 -14.86 -36.69 17.67
N ASN A 130 -13.64 -36.90 17.19
CA ASN A 130 -12.55 -37.40 18.02
C ASN A 130 -12.18 -36.40 19.11
N THR A 131 -12.16 -35.10 18.77
CA THR A 131 -11.89 -34.02 19.73
C THR A 131 -12.93 -33.96 20.83
N LEU A 132 -14.22 -33.98 20.48
CA LEU A 132 -15.29 -33.93 21.48
C LEU A 132 -15.33 -35.18 22.35
N ALA A 133 -14.96 -36.34 21.80
CA ALA A 133 -14.77 -37.55 22.60
C ALA A 133 -13.62 -37.42 23.61
N GLU A 134 -12.51 -36.78 23.23
CA GLU A 134 -11.38 -36.52 24.13
C GLU A 134 -11.75 -35.50 25.22
N LEU A 135 -12.34 -34.37 24.84
CA LEU A 135 -12.77 -33.33 25.77
C LEU A 135 -13.77 -33.88 26.80
N SER A 136 -14.68 -34.76 26.37
CA SER A 136 -15.67 -35.39 27.27
C SER A 136 -15.06 -36.28 28.36
N LYS A 137 -13.76 -36.62 28.29
CA LYS A 137 -13.06 -37.37 29.35
C LYS A 137 -12.69 -36.49 30.54
N SER A 138 -12.70 -35.17 30.38
CA SER A 138 -12.32 -34.20 31.40
C SER A 138 -13.50 -33.28 31.74
N THR A 139 -13.45 -32.69 32.94
CA THR A 139 -14.40 -31.67 33.35
C THR A 139 -13.75 -30.30 33.29
N PHE A 140 -14.38 -29.37 32.58
CA PHE A 140 -13.92 -28.00 32.42
C PHE A 140 -14.72 -27.04 33.30
N SER A 141 -14.03 -26.11 33.93
CA SER A 141 -14.57 -25.14 34.87
C SER A 141 -14.99 -23.83 34.21
N THR A 142 -14.36 -23.48 33.08
CA THR A 142 -14.56 -22.18 32.41
C THR A 142 -15.42 -22.30 31.15
N PHE A 143 -15.55 -23.49 30.58
CA PHE A 143 -16.32 -23.72 29.37
C PHE A 143 -17.04 -25.07 29.34
N SER A 144 -17.97 -25.17 28.41
CA SER A 144 -18.68 -26.38 28.02
C SER A 144 -18.64 -26.53 26.50
N HIS A 145 -18.84 -27.75 26.02
CA HIS A 145 -18.79 -28.11 24.61
C HIS A 145 -19.98 -29.02 24.24
N PRO A 146 -20.29 -29.20 22.94
CA PRO A 146 -21.29 -30.17 22.51
C PRO A 146 -21.01 -31.57 23.06
N LYS A 147 -22.06 -32.29 23.47
CA LYS A 147 -22.00 -33.67 23.95
C LYS A 147 -22.54 -34.63 22.90
N ASN A 148 -22.09 -35.89 23.01
CA ASN A 148 -22.62 -37.06 22.31
C ASN A 148 -22.67 -36.90 20.78
N ILE A 149 -21.56 -37.20 20.10
CA ILE A 149 -21.56 -37.33 18.63
C ILE A 149 -22.03 -38.72 18.23
N GLU A 150 -23.28 -38.82 17.83
CA GLU A 150 -23.82 -40.00 17.14
C GLU A 150 -23.60 -39.83 15.64
N VAL A 151 -23.04 -40.87 15.00
CA VAL A 151 -22.83 -40.87 13.55
C VAL A 151 -23.72 -41.92 12.93
N SER A 152 -24.66 -41.48 12.08
CA SER A 152 -25.50 -42.36 11.28
C SER A 152 -25.22 -42.09 9.81
N GLY A 153 -24.49 -42.99 9.15
CA GLY A 153 -24.03 -42.77 7.78
C GLY A 153 -23.12 -41.54 7.68
N PHE A 154 -23.58 -40.49 6.99
CA PHE A 154 -22.85 -39.22 6.84
C PHE A 154 -23.39 -38.10 7.76
N GLU A 155 -24.30 -38.41 8.66
CA GLU A 155 -24.89 -37.42 9.57
C GLU A 155 -24.18 -37.45 10.93
N PHE A 156 -23.54 -36.35 11.30
CA PHE A 156 -22.88 -36.16 12.60
C PHE A 156 -23.83 -35.38 13.51
N CYS A 157 -24.48 -36.06 14.44
CA CYS A 157 -25.47 -35.49 15.35
C CYS A 157 -24.84 -35.14 16.69
N GLN A 158 -25.02 -33.90 17.17
CA GLN A 158 -24.51 -33.43 18.45
C GLN A 158 -25.60 -32.66 19.22
N SER A 159 -25.44 -32.53 20.54
CA SER A 159 -26.32 -31.70 21.36
C SER A 159 -26.35 -30.26 20.85
N ALA A 160 -27.53 -29.65 20.72
CA ALA A 160 -27.61 -28.21 20.50
C ALA A 160 -27.27 -27.43 21.77
N PHE A 161 -27.10 -26.12 21.62
CA PHE A 161 -26.96 -25.19 22.72
C PHE A 161 -28.33 -24.84 23.33
N GLU A 162 -28.41 -24.71 24.65
CA GLU A 162 -29.60 -24.27 25.40
C GLU A 162 -29.57 -22.74 25.68
N ASN A 163 -30.72 -22.13 26.02
CA ASN A 163 -31.02 -20.68 25.88
C ASN A 163 -30.25 -19.70 26.83
N ASP A 164 -30.32 -18.40 26.46
CA ASP A 164 -29.88 -17.16 27.15
C ASP A 164 -28.38 -16.82 27.19
N HIS A 165 -27.72 -16.85 26.03
CA HIS A 165 -26.31 -16.49 25.90
C HIS A 165 -26.06 -15.42 24.82
N HIS A 166 -25.06 -14.57 25.07
CA HIS A 166 -24.64 -13.53 24.13
C HIS A 166 -23.28 -13.87 23.55
N ARG A 167 -23.06 -13.48 22.29
CA ARG A 167 -21.72 -13.54 21.68
C ARG A 167 -20.94 -12.30 22.09
N SER A 168 -19.73 -12.49 22.62
CA SER A 168 -18.82 -11.38 22.89
C SER A 168 -17.88 -11.20 21.71
N ALA A 169 -17.81 -9.97 21.19
CA ALA A 169 -16.81 -9.57 20.21
C ALA A 169 -15.43 -9.29 20.83
N GLN A 170 -15.35 -9.26 22.16
CA GLN A 170 -14.13 -8.91 22.90
C GLN A 170 -13.55 -10.12 23.61
N LEU A 171 -12.22 -10.21 23.61
CA LEU A 171 -11.47 -11.19 24.39
C LEU A 171 -11.34 -10.65 25.82
N THR A 172 -12.24 -11.08 26.70
CA THR A 172 -12.24 -10.70 28.12
C THR A 172 -11.55 -11.77 28.97
N LYS A 173 -11.44 -11.53 30.28
CA LYS A 173 -10.86 -12.49 31.24
C LYS A 173 -11.52 -13.87 31.17
N ILE A 174 -12.83 -13.95 30.94
CA ILE A 174 -13.54 -15.25 30.83
C ILE A 174 -13.02 -16.06 29.64
N GLN A 175 -12.81 -15.42 28.49
CA GLN A 175 -12.22 -16.09 27.32
C GLN A 175 -10.76 -16.45 27.56
N ILE A 176 -9.98 -15.61 28.23
CA ILE A 176 -8.59 -15.94 28.55
C ILE A 176 -8.51 -17.14 29.49
N SER A 177 -9.34 -17.21 30.53
CA SER A 177 -9.40 -18.37 31.42
C SER A 177 -9.79 -19.66 30.69
N ALA A 178 -10.73 -19.58 29.74
CA ALA A 178 -11.06 -20.73 28.90
C ALA A 178 -9.93 -21.14 27.95
N LEU A 179 -9.22 -20.17 27.37
CA LEU A 179 -8.06 -20.46 26.54
C LEU A 179 -6.92 -21.11 27.33
N ASP A 180 -6.72 -20.71 28.59
CA ASP A 180 -5.74 -21.32 29.48
C ASP A 180 -6.09 -22.78 29.79
N GLU A 181 -7.36 -23.04 30.15
CA GLU A 181 -7.85 -24.38 30.43
C GLU A 181 -7.81 -25.30 29.19
N ILE A 182 -8.19 -24.77 28.01
CA ILE A 182 -8.05 -25.47 26.73
C ILE A 182 -6.58 -25.77 26.47
N PHE A 183 -5.71 -24.76 26.54
CA PHE A 183 -4.28 -24.90 26.28
C PHE A 183 -3.69 -26.00 27.12
N HIS A 184 -4.04 -26.09 28.41
CA HIS A 184 -3.51 -27.09 29.34
C HIS A 184 -4.14 -28.48 29.26
N THR A 185 -5.10 -28.71 28.36
CA THR A 185 -5.60 -30.07 28.04
C THR A 185 -4.47 -30.97 27.54
N SER A 186 -3.49 -30.39 26.84
CA SER A 186 -2.19 -31.00 26.59
C SER A 186 -1.11 -29.96 26.85
N SER A 187 0.05 -30.31 27.40
CA SER A 187 1.10 -29.31 27.62
C SER A 187 2.46 -29.91 27.35
N ALA A 188 3.19 -29.25 26.45
CA ALA A 188 4.51 -29.68 26.07
C ALA A 188 5.42 -28.46 25.91
N LYS A 189 6.70 -28.64 26.28
CA LYS A 189 7.75 -27.67 26.02
C LYS A 189 8.88 -28.36 25.29
N MET A 190 9.09 -27.97 24.04
CA MET A 190 10.07 -28.63 23.16
C MET A 190 10.65 -27.64 22.14
N PRO A 191 11.80 -27.97 21.52
CA PRO A 191 12.27 -27.25 20.33
C PRO A 191 11.25 -27.32 19.19
N LEU A 192 11.13 -26.25 18.39
CA LEU A 192 10.22 -26.19 17.24
C LEU A 192 10.52 -27.29 16.21
N SER A 193 11.81 -27.64 16.03
CA SER A 193 12.23 -28.72 15.12
C SER A 193 11.64 -30.09 15.46
N GLN A 194 11.24 -30.31 16.73
CA GLN A 194 10.63 -31.55 17.19
C GLN A 194 9.09 -31.53 17.12
N SER A 195 8.47 -30.38 16.86
CA SER A 195 7.02 -30.26 16.76
C SER A 195 6.51 -30.81 15.43
N ILE A 196 5.68 -31.85 15.48
CA ILE A 196 5.01 -32.43 14.31
C ILE A 196 4.14 -31.39 13.61
N THR A 197 3.40 -30.59 14.38
CA THR A 197 2.55 -29.51 13.86
C THR A 197 3.34 -28.45 13.09
N PHE A 198 4.50 -28.04 13.62
CA PHE A 198 5.38 -27.11 12.92
C PHE A 198 5.91 -27.72 11.62
N ASN A 199 6.45 -28.94 11.67
CA ASN A 199 7.01 -29.62 10.51
C ASN A 199 5.97 -29.85 9.41
N HIS A 200 4.76 -30.28 9.77
CA HIS A 200 3.66 -30.43 8.82
C HIS A 200 3.31 -29.08 8.15
N SER A 201 3.26 -27.99 8.92
CA SER A 201 3.01 -26.65 8.36
C SER A 201 4.12 -26.19 7.40
N MET A 202 5.37 -26.59 7.65
CA MET A 202 6.47 -26.30 6.72
C MET A 202 6.32 -27.08 5.42
N THR A 203 5.85 -28.33 5.47
CA THR A 203 5.54 -29.12 4.27
C THR A 203 4.39 -28.49 3.48
N LEU A 204 3.32 -28.05 4.15
CA LEU A 204 2.23 -27.32 3.50
C LEU A 204 2.74 -26.07 2.77
N LEU A 205 3.61 -25.29 3.43
CA LEU A 205 4.21 -24.11 2.82
C LEU A 205 5.07 -24.46 1.60
N GLN A 206 5.87 -25.52 1.66
CA GLN A 206 6.68 -25.99 0.52
C GLN A 206 5.81 -26.39 -0.67
N ASN A 207 4.67 -27.05 -0.42
CA ASN A 207 3.75 -27.44 -1.49
C ASN A 207 3.08 -26.24 -2.19
N LEU A 208 3.08 -25.06 -1.54
CA LEU A 208 2.50 -23.83 -2.10
C LEU A 208 3.48 -23.03 -2.98
N GLU A 209 4.77 -23.35 -2.99
CA GLU A 209 5.82 -22.56 -3.64
C GLU A 209 5.55 -22.25 -5.12
N ASN A 210 5.01 -23.23 -5.83
CA ASN A 210 4.77 -23.15 -7.28
C ASN A 210 3.28 -23.13 -7.64
N ASP A 211 2.39 -22.97 -6.65
CA ASP A 211 0.96 -22.89 -6.94
C ASP A 211 0.63 -21.54 -7.60
N PRO A 212 -0.01 -21.53 -8.79
CA PRO A 212 -0.27 -20.30 -9.55
C PRO A 212 -1.28 -19.36 -8.86
N LYS A 213 -2.03 -19.83 -7.87
CA LYS A 213 -2.92 -19.01 -7.04
C LYS A 213 -2.26 -18.55 -5.75
N MET A 214 -1.07 -19.02 -5.40
CA MET A 214 -0.34 -18.51 -4.23
C MET A 214 0.18 -17.09 -4.54
N PRO A 215 -0.18 -16.07 -3.74
CA PRO A 215 0.36 -14.73 -3.94
C PRO A 215 1.87 -14.72 -3.68
N PHE A 216 2.65 -14.36 -4.71
CA PHE A 216 4.11 -14.43 -4.65
C PHE A 216 4.70 -13.52 -3.56
N GLY A 217 4.09 -12.35 -3.32
CA GLY A 217 4.55 -11.40 -2.33
C GLY A 217 4.42 -11.95 -0.91
N LEU A 218 3.26 -12.54 -0.62
CA LEU A 218 2.97 -13.23 0.62
C LEU A 218 3.90 -14.44 0.82
N TYR A 219 4.06 -15.28 -0.21
CA TYR A 219 4.96 -16.44 -0.14
C TYR A 219 6.40 -16.03 0.17
N GLY A 220 6.94 -15.04 -0.56
CA GLY A 220 8.31 -14.55 -0.34
C GLY A 220 8.53 -14.07 1.10
N LYS A 221 7.55 -13.42 1.72
CA LYS A 221 7.65 -12.99 3.13
C LYS A 221 7.52 -14.13 4.13
N LEU A 222 6.69 -15.12 3.86
CA LEU A 222 6.61 -16.34 4.68
C LEU A 222 7.94 -17.11 4.63
N PHE A 223 8.57 -17.18 3.46
CA PHE A 223 9.88 -17.80 3.30
C PHE A 223 10.96 -17.06 4.11
N LEU A 224 10.97 -15.72 4.06
CA LEU A 224 11.85 -14.91 4.92
C LEU A 224 11.59 -15.17 6.41
N LEU A 225 10.31 -15.16 6.82
CA LEU A 225 9.92 -15.42 8.20
C LEU A 225 10.37 -16.81 8.67
N LYS A 226 10.17 -17.84 7.85
CA LYS A 226 10.61 -19.21 8.11
C LYS A 226 12.12 -19.25 8.41
N ASN A 227 12.92 -18.52 7.65
CA ASN A 227 14.38 -18.50 7.81
C ASN A 227 14.84 -17.67 9.03
N GLU A 228 14.05 -16.71 9.49
CA GLU A 228 14.33 -15.95 10.71
C GLU A 228 14.02 -16.72 12.01
N ILE A 229 13.11 -17.72 11.95
CA ILE A 229 12.67 -18.45 13.14
C ILE A 229 13.75 -19.41 13.65
N GLN A 230 14.12 -19.25 14.93
CA GLN A 230 15.06 -20.14 15.61
C GLN A 230 14.40 -21.47 16.01
N THR A 231 14.63 -22.52 15.23
CA THR A 231 13.98 -23.82 15.41
C THR A 231 14.43 -24.60 16.65
N ASN A 232 15.63 -24.35 17.16
CA ASN A 232 16.17 -25.02 18.34
C ASN A 232 15.68 -24.44 19.68
N LYS A 233 14.98 -23.29 19.65
CA LYS A 233 14.56 -22.60 20.86
C LYS A 233 13.35 -23.31 21.48
N LEU A 234 13.40 -23.56 22.79
CA LEU A 234 12.26 -24.12 23.53
C LEU A 234 11.01 -23.24 23.38
N THR A 235 9.91 -23.88 22.98
CA THR A 235 8.62 -23.26 22.70
C THR A 235 7.55 -24.03 23.46
N GLU A 236 6.60 -23.29 24.03
CA GLU A 236 5.45 -23.87 24.73
C GLU A 236 4.35 -24.18 23.72
N PHE A 237 3.83 -25.39 23.84
CA PHE A 237 2.76 -25.93 23.03
C PHE A 237 1.68 -26.51 23.93
N GLY A 238 0.46 -26.48 23.42
CA GLY A 238 -0.69 -27.10 24.07
C GLY A 238 -1.80 -27.33 23.07
N PHE A 239 -2.97 -27.64 23.59
CA PHE A 239 -4.14 -27.90 22.78
C PHE A 239 -4.77 -26.60 22.31
N ALA A 240 -5.28 -26.56 21.08
CA ALA A 240 -6.01 -25.41 20.57
C ALA A 240 -7.31 -25.83 19.91
N HIS A 241 -8.33 -24.98 20.03
CA HIS A 241 -9.56 -25.05 19.26
C HIS A 241 -9.29 -24.82 17.76
N GLY A 242 -8.32 -23.98 17.42
CA GLY A 242 -7.84 -23.78 16.05
C GLY A 242 -8.70 -22.89 15.15
N ASP A 243 -9.97 -22.67 15.51
CA ASP A 243 -10.88 -21.62 14.96
C ASP A 243 -11.60 -20.85 16.09
N PHE A 244 -10.86 -20.48 17.16
CA PHE A 244 -11.44 -19.80 18.31
C PHE A 244 -11.82 -18.35 17.96
N THR A 245 -13.11 -18.11 17.72
CA THR A 245 -13.63 -16.83 17.22
C THR A 245 -14.93 -16.43 17.92
N PRO A 246 -15.30 -15.13 17.93
CA PRO A 246 -16.55 -14.66 18.53
C PRO A 246 -17.81 -15.37 18.02
N TRP A 247 -17.80 -15.88 16.79
CA TRP A 247 -18.95 -16.59 16.24
C TRP A 247 -19.03 -18.06 16.65
N ASN A 248 -17.94 -18.67 17.14
CA ASN A 248 -17.91 -20.06 17.63
C ASN A 248 -18.07 -20.16 19.16
N ILE A 249 -18.39 -19.04 19.81
CA ILE A 249 -18.47 -18.94 21.27
C ILE A 249 -19.78 -18.27 21.67
N PHE A 250 -20.50 -18.91 22.58
CA PHE A 250 -21.56 -18.29 23.35
C PHE A 250 -21.06 -18.07 24.78
N ALA A 251 -21.33 -16.89 25.34
CA ALA A 251 -20.95 -16.55 26.70
C ALA A 251 -22.21 -16.31 27.56
N ASN A 252 -22.14 -16.79 28.79
CA ASN A 252 -22.98 -16.32 29.89
C ASN A 252 -22.13 -15.64 30.95
N ASN A 253 -22.75 -15.19 32.05
CA ASN A 253 -22.06 -14.41 33.08
C ASN A 253 -20.92 -15.16 33.78
N GLN A 254 -20.79 -16.49 33.63
CA GLN A 254 -19.81 -17.30 34.36
C GLN A 254 -19.01 -18.26 33.46
N ASN A 255 -19.63 -18.85 32.43
CA ASN A 255 -19.06 -19.91 31.60
C ASN A 255 -19.25 -19.64 30.10
N LEU A 256 -18.39 -20.28 29.30
CA LEU A 256 -18.52 -20.32 27.84
C LEU A 256 -19.16 -21.61 27.34
N PHE A 257 -19.81 -21.54 26.19
CA PHE A 257 -20.14 -22.68 25.35
C PHE A 257 -19.40 -22.55 24.03
N ILE A 258 -18.47 -23.46 23.77
CA ILE A 258 -17.55 -23.43 22.63
C ILE A 258 -17.87 -24.60 21.70
N TYR A 259 -18.04 -24.30 20.42
CA TYR A 259 -18.45 -25.28 19.42
C TYR A 259 -17.69 -25.10 18.10
N ASP A 260 -17.82 -26.07 17.19
CA ASP A 260 -17.08 -26.14 15.92
C ASP A 260 -15.59 -26.50 16.10
N TRP A 261 -15.34 -27.61 16.80
CA TRP A 261 -14.01 -28.12 17.14
C TRP A 261 -13.32 -28.86 15.98
N GLU A 262 -13.79 -28.69 14.75
CA GLU A 262 -13.26 -29.40 13.58
C GLU A 262 -11.81 -29.00 13.23
N ALA A 263 -11.42 -27.79 13.62
CA ALA A 263 -10.08 -27.24 13.42
C ALA A 263 -9.13 -27.50 14.60
N ALA A 264 -9.59 -28.23 15.62
CA ALA A 264 -8.85 -28.46 16.85
C ALA A 264 -7.61 -29.31 16.61
N GLN A 265 -6.54 -28.97 17.29
CA GLN A 265 -5.24 -29.58 17.07
C GLN A 265 -4.36 -29.51 18.31
N ASP A 266 -3.59 -30.57 18.54
CA ASP A 266 -2.57 -30.63 19.57
C ASP A 266 -1.23 -30.02 19.10
N LEU A 267 -0.34 -29.74 20.04
CA LEU A 267 0.98 -29.18 19.82
C LEU A 267 0.94 -27.84 19.07
N MET A 268 -0.02 -26.98 19.43
CA MET A 268 -0.17 -25.63 18.90
C MET A 268 0.57 -24.62 19.79
N PRO A 269 1.30 -23.63 19.21
CA PRO A 269 2.08 -22.69 20.01
C PRO A 269 1.22 -21.87 20.97
N LYS A 270 1.78 -21.53 22.15
CA LYS A 270 1.14 -20.64 23.14
C LYS A 270 0.49 -19.41 22.50
N GLY A 271 -0.76 -19.16 22.89
CA GLY A 271 -1.55 -18.01 22.46
C GLY A 271 -2.11 -18.09 21.04
N PHE A 272 -2.00 -19.23 20.34
CA PHE A 272 -2.52 -19.39 18.96
C PHE A 272 -3.97 -18.92 18.82
N ASP A 273 -4.87 -19.44 19.66
CA ASP A 273 -6.29 -19.10 19.62
C ASP A 273 -6.58 -17.65 20.08
N ALA A 274 -5.76 -17.10 20.98
CA ALA A 274 -5.87 -15.70 21.38
C ALA A 274 -5.54 -14.74 20.23
N PHE A 275 -4.47 -15.03 19.48
CA PHE A 275 -4.14 -14.33 18.24
C PHE A 275 -5.26 -14.50 17.21
N HIS A 276 -5.76 -15.72 17.05
CA HIS A 276 -6.80 -16.04 16.09
C HIS A 276 -8.07 -15.23 16.36
N PHE A 277 -8.54 -15.19 17.62
CA PHE A 277 -9.70 -14.42 18.03
C PHE A 277 -9.58 -12.94 17.65
N ILE A 278 -8.49 -12.30 18.06
CA ILE A 278 -8.31 -10.85 17.87
C ILE A 278 -8.15 -10.52 16.38
N ILE A 279 -7.32 -11.27 15.66
CA ILE A 279 -7.03 -11.02 14.25
C ILE A 279 -8.26 -11.29 13.38
N GLN A 280 -8.97 -12.40 13.60
CA GLN A 280 -10.17 -12.73 12.83
C GLN A 280 -11.29 -11.72 13.07
N GLN A 281 -11.54 -11.35 14.34
CA GLN A 281 -12.54 -10.32 14.66
C GLN A 281 -12.22 -8.98 13.99
N SER A 282 -10.96 -8.56 14.07
CA SER A 282 -10.49 -7.30 13.49
C SER A 282 -10.60 -7.28 11.96
N ILE A 283 -10.25 -8.38 11.30
CA ILE A 283 -10.30 -8.49 9.82
C ILE A 283 -11.74 -8.67 9.35
N MET A 284 -12.48 -9.61 9.93
CA MET A 284 -13.76 -10.09 9.39
C MET A 284 -14.93 -9.17 9.72
N VAL A 285 -14.92 -8.54 10.89
CA VAL A 285 -16.02 -7.70 11.38
C VAL A 285 -15.66 -6.23 11.34
N GLU A 286 -14.53 -5.85 11.94
CA GLU A 286 -14.20 -4.44 12.19
C GLU A 286 -13.51 -3.76 11.00
N LYS A 287 -12.87 -4.53 10.12
CA LYS A 287 -12.07 -4.03 8.97
C LYS A 287 -10.93 -3.12 9.39
N HIS A 288 -10.31 -3.40 10.53
CA HIS A 288 -9.20 -2.63 11.05
C HIS A 288 -7.91 -2.86 10.24
N PRO A 289 -7.11 -1.81 9.98
CA PRO A 289 -5.77 -1.95 9.41
C PRO A 289 -4.79 -2.57 10.42
N TRP A 290 -3.70 -3.16 9.93
CA TRP A 290 -2.77 -3.94 10.76
C TRP A 290 -2.18 -3.17 11.96
N ASN A 291 -1.86 -1.89 11.80
CA ASN A 291 -1.33 -1.08 12.90
C ASN A 291 -2.29 -1.00 14.11
N VAL A 292 -3.61 -0.97 13.87
CA VAL A 292 -4.63 -1.00 14.93
C VAL A 292 -4.72 -2.40 15.55
N ILE A 293 -4.57 -3.45 14.73
CA ILE A 293 -4.55 -4.84 15.18
C ILE A 293 -3.33 -5.08 16.07
N GLU A 294 -2.14 -4.66 15.68
CA GLU A 294 -0.90 -4.83 16.45
C GLU A 294 -0.97 -4.10 17.80
N GLN A 295 -1.54 -2.89 17.83
CA GLN A 295 -1.80 -2.16 19.07
C GLN A 295 -2.77 -2.93 19.97
N SER A 296 -3.84 -3.48 19.40
CA SER A 296 -4.82 -4.28 20.14
C SER A 296 -4.23 -5.57 20.69
N LEU A 297 -3.38 -6.26 19.93
CA LEU A 297 -2.66 -7.45 20.38
C LEU A 297 -1.77 -7.14 21.57
N THR A 298 -1.01 -6.04 21.52
CA THR A 298 -0.13 -5.63 22.62
C THR A 298 -0.96 -5.30 23.87
N ARG A 299 -1.97 -4.44 23.73
CA ARG A 299 -2.84 -4.03 24.83
C ARG A 299 -3.52 -5.23 25.49
N ILE A 300 -4.16 -6.10 24.71
CA ILE A 300 -4.98 -7.20 25.25
C ILE A 300 -4.10 -8.32 25.81
N LEU A 301 -3.05 -8.75 25.09
CA LEU A 301 -2.30 -9.96 25.43
C LEU A 301 -1.10 -9.71 26.34
N VAL A 302 -0.60 -8.48 26.41
CA VAL A 302 0.54 -8.10 27.27
C VAL A 302 0.07 -7.23 28.43
N ASP A 303 -0.61 -6.12 28.13
CA ASP A 303 -0.88 -5.09 29.15
C ASP A 303 -2.09 -5.44 30.06
N GLU A 304 -3.16 -6.00 29.50
CA GLU A 304 -4.42 -6.24 30.24
C GLU A 304 -4.55 -7.64 30.83
N ASN A 305 -4.15 -8.68 30.09
CA ASN A 305 -4.33 -10.07 30.49
C ASN A 305 -3.02 -10.82 30.79
N HIS A 306 -1.86 -10.20 30.54
CA HIS A 306 -0.55 -10.77 30.84
C HIS A 306 -0.33 -12.21 30.34
N LEU A 307 -0.90 -12.55 29.17
CA LEU A 307 -0.69 -13.85 28.54
C LEU A 307 0.78 -14.04 28.12
N PHE A 308 1.44 -12.93 27.77
CA PHE A 308 2.87 -12.85 27.50
C PHE A 308 3.52 -11.82 28.41
N ASP A 309 4.75 -12.09 28.84
CA ASP A 309 5.50 -11.24 29.78
C ASP A 309 5.98 -9.94 29.12
N SER A 310 6.11 -9.95 27.79
CA SER A 310 6.59 -8.79 27.04
C SER A 310 6.10 -8.77 25.60
N LYS A 311 6.10 -7.58 24.98
CA LYS A 311 5.85 -7.42 23.54
C LYS A 311 6.79 -8.29 22.69
N LYS A 312 8.06 -8.44 23.09
CA LYS A 312 9.06 -9.25 22.38
C LYS A 312 8.72 -10.73 22.38
N GLU A 313 8.25 -11.25 23.52
CA GLU A 313 7.79 -12.63 23.63
C GLU A 313 6.52 -12.85 22.80
N MET A 314 5.53 -11.96 22.92
CA MET A 314 4.30 -12.00 22.12
C MET A 314 4.61 -12.00 20.62
N GLN A 315 5.50 -11.11 20.14
CA GLN A 315 5.89 -11.07 18.73
C GLN A 315 6.54 -12.37 18.25
N ARG A 316 7.30 -13.07 19.09
CA ARG A 316 7.85 -14.40 18.76
C ARG A 316 6.74 -15.41 18.50
N TYR A 317 5.73 -15.49 19.36
CA TYR A 317 4.60 -16.40 19.18
C TYR A 317 3.66 -15.96 18.06
N LEU A 318 3.49 -14.65 17.84
CA LEU A 318 2.74 -14.09 16.72
C LEU A 318 3.34 -14.50 15.36
N LYS A 319 4.68 -14.46 15.24
CA LYS A 319 5.40 -14.97 14.06
C LYS A 319 5.05 -16.44 13.78
N LEU A 320 5.02 -17.29 14.82
CA LEU A 320 4.62 -18.70 14.69
C LEU A 320 3.15 -18.84 14.28
N TYR A 321 2.24 -18.10 14.93
CA TYR A 321 0.82 -18.08 14.57
C TYR A 321 0.62 -17.74 13.09
N LEU A 322 1.22 -16.66 12.62
CA LEU A 322 1.09 -16.22 11.22
C LEU A 322 1.62 -17.30 10.27
N LEU A 323 2.81 -17.86 10.53
CA LEU A 323 3.39 -18.89 9.67
C LEU A 323 2.49 -20.13 9.56
N LEU A 324 2.03 -20.66 10.69
CA LEU A 324 1.19 -21.86 10.73
C LEU A 324 -0.20 -21.59 10.13
N GLN A 325 -0.84 -20.49 10.55
CA GLN A 325 -2.20 -20.18 10.10
C GLN A 325 -2.24 -19.84 8.62
N ILE A 326 -1.26 -19.10 8.09
CA ILE A 326 -1.23 -18.73 6.68
C ILE A 326 -0.94 -19.97 5.82
N ALA A 327 0.01 -20.83 6.20
CA ALA A 327 0.27 -22.08 5.49
C ALA A 327 -0.99 -22.95 5.40
N ARG A 328 -1.66 -23.20 6.53
CA ARG A 328 -2.91 -23.98 6.58
C ARG A 328 -4.04 -23.34 5.75
N SER A 329 -4.22 -22.02 5.87
CA SER A 329 -5.30 -21.31 5.19
C SER A 329 -5.09 -21.26 3.68
N MET A 330 -3.86 -20.97 3.23
CA MET A 330 -3.55 -20.85 1.81
C MET A 330 -3.71 -22.19 1.09
N THR A 331 -3.35 -23.33 1.71
CA THR A 331 -3.65 -24.66 1.16
C THR A 331 -5.14 -24.84 0.87
N ASN A 332 -6.01 -24.38 1.76
CA ASN A 332 -7.46 -24.43 1.55
C ASN A 332 -7.95 -23.41 0.52
N TYR A 333 -7.26 -22.28 0.34
CA TYR A 333 -7.67 -21.23 -0.59
C TYR A 333 -7.27 -21.55 -2.03
N VAL A 334 -6.04 -22.01 -2.28
CA VAL A 334 -5.61 -22.34 -3.65
C VAL A 334 -6.43 -23.47 -4.27
N ALA A 335 -6.92 -24.41 -3.43
CA ALA A 335 -7.82 -25.48 -3.82
C ALA A 335 -9.24 -25.00 -4.23
N GLN A 336 -9.64 -23.77 -3.91
CA GLN A 336 -10.93 -23.22 -4.30
C GLN A 336 -10.90 -22.67 -5.71
N GLU A 337 -11.93 -22.94 -6.50
CA GLU A 337 -12.08 -22.39 -7.85
C GLU A 337 -12.19 -20.86 -7.84
N GLN A 338 -13.01 -20.33 -6.93
CA GLN A 338 -13.29 -18.91 -6.78
C GLN A 338 -13.10 -18.49 -5.33
N TRP A 339 -12.37 -17.41 -5.10
CA TRP A 339 -12.13 -16.90 -3.76
C TRP A 339 -13.25 -15.96 -3.32
N HIS A 340 -13.73 -16.17 -2.10
CA HIS A 340 -14.60 -15.22 -1.42
C HIS A 340 -13.84 -13.91 -1.13
N PRO A 341 -14.47 -12.72 -1.16
CA PRO A 341 -13.85 -11.45 -0.78
C PRO A 341 -13.12 -11.46 0.57
N GLN A 342 -13.62 -12.29 1.50
CA GLN A 342 -12.95 -12.90 2.67
C GLN A 342 -11.43 -12.98 2.55
N ILE A 343 -11.00 -13.80 1.60
CA ILE A 343 -9.63 -14.26 1.45
C ILE A 343 -8.70 -13.09 1.13
N TYR A 344 -9.13 -12.16 0.29
CA TYR A 344 -8.31 -10.99 -0.07
C TYR A 344 -8.08 -10.05 1.12
N TRP A 345 -9.07 -9.88 2.02
CA TRP A 345 -8.88 -9.06 3.22
C TRP A 345 -7.87 -9.69 4.18
N MET A 346 -7.87 -11.02 4.27
CA MET A 346 -6.90 -11.77 5.06
C MET A 346 -5.49 -11.64 4.46
N ILE A 347 -5.34 -11.86 3.15
CA ILE A 347 -4.05 -11.70 2.45
C ILE A 347 -3.48 -10.29 2.62
N ASP A 348 -4.30 -9.24 2.45
CA ASP A 348 -3.87 -7.85 2.64
C ASP A 348 -3.35 -7.61 4.07
N THR A 349 -4.06 -8.12 5.08
CA THR A 349 -3.68 -7.94 6.49
C THR A 349 -2.44 -8.76 6.85
N TRP A 350 -2.34 -10.00 6.35
CA TRP A 350 -1.16 -10.83 6.55
C TRP A 350 0.08 -10.24 5.90
N ASN A 351 -0.05 -9.69 4.69
CA ASN A 351 1.04 -8.98 4.03
C ASN A 351 1.51 -7.80 4.89
N ALA A 352 0.58 -6.98 5.38
CA ALA A 352 0.90 -5.86 6.27
C ALA A 352 1.54 -6.32 7.61
N ALA A 353 1.09 -7.45 8.16
CA ALA A 353 1.68 -8.03 9.36
C ALA A 353 3.14 -8.44 9.13
N LEU A 354 3.37 -9.20 8.06
CA LEU A 354 4.70 -9.67 7.71
C LEU A 354 5.63 -8.51 7.34
N ASP A 355 5.13 -7.47 6.67
CA ASP A 355 5.88 -6.24 6.38
C ASP A 355 6.48 -5.59 7.63
N THR A 356 5.80 -5.70 8.78
CA THR A 356 6.30 -5.16 10.07
C THR A 356 7.15 -6.15 10.87
N LEU A 357 7.05 -7.45 10.57
CA LEU A 357 7.63 -8.51 11.39
C LEU A 357 8.90 -9.11 10.77
N THR A 358 9.15 -8.95 9.47
CA THR A 358 10.37 -9.42 8.77
C THR A 358 11.28 -8.25 8.40
N GLY A 359 12.61 -8.48 8.40
CA GLY A 359 13.59 -7.38 8.47
C GLY A 359 14.51 -7.18 7.26
N THR A 360 14.27 -7.78 6.09
CA THR A 360 15.34 -8.02 5.11
C THR A 360 15.20 -7.33 3.75
N THR A 361 14.15 -6.53 3.52
CA THR A 361 13.96 -5.80 2.25
C THR A 361 13.64 -4.34 2.48
N SER A 362 13.95 -3.47 1.51
CA SER A 362 13.53 -2.07 1.57
C SER A 362 12.01 -1.96 1.63
N HIS A 363 11.47 -0.94 2.30
CA HIS A 363 10.03 -0.75 2.43
C HIS A 363 9.36 -0.65 1.06
N ARG A 364 10.03 0.01 0.09
CA ARG A 364 9.59 0.05 -1.30
C ARG A 364 9.38 -1.34 -1.87
N GLN A 365 10.36 -2.24 -1.73
CA GLN A 365 10.28 -3.58 -2.33
C GLN A 365 9.19 -4.43 -1.65
N ALA A 366 9.14 -4.41 -0.33
CA ALA A 366 8.11 -5.11 0.44
C ALA A 366 6.70 -4.64 0.05
N PHE A 367 6.52 -3.31 -0.08
CA PHE A 367 5.27 -2.71 -0.51
C PHE A 367 4.87 -3.10 -1.94
N ILE A 368 5.82 -3.13 -2.89
CA ILE A 368 5.55 -3.55 -4.27
C ILE A 368 5.02 -4.98 -4.30
N ASN A 369 5.63 -5.88 -3.53
CA ASN A 369 5.17 -7.26 -3.42
C ASN A 369 3.73 -7.31 -2.86
N SER A 370 3.43 -6.58 -1.78
CA SER A 370 2.07 -6.46 -1.23
C SER A 370 1.07 -5.87 -2.23
N LEU A 371 1.50 -4.88 -3.03
CA LEU A 371 0.65 -4.20 -3.99
C LEU A 371 0.16 -5.15 -5.08
N PHE A 372 1.04 -6.00 -5.63
CA PHE A 372 0.61 -6.91 -6.70
C PHE A 372 -0.28 -8.05 -6.18
N ASP A 373 -0.05 -8.52 -4.96
CA ASP A 373 -0.99 -9.43 -4.29
C ASP A 373 -2.37 -8.78 -4.11
N HIS A 374 -2.41 -7.51 -3.68
CA HIS A 374 -3.63 -6.74 -3.52
C HIS A 374 -4.39 -6.51 -4.84
N LEU A 375 -3.64 -6.33 -5.94
CA LEU A 375 -4.20 -6.11 -7.28
C LEU A 375 -4.76 -7.38 -7.92
N TYR A 376 -4.39 -8.57 -7.44
CA TYR A 376 -4.79 -9.87 -7.99
C TYR A 376 -6.29 -9.99 -8.36
N PRO A 377 -7.27 -9.67 -7.48
CA PRO A 377 -8.70 -9.77 -7.81
C PRO A 377 -9.19 -8.70 -8.80
N MET A 378 -8.37 -7.72 -9.14
CA MET A 378 -8.78 -6.56 -9.92
C MET A 378 -8.51 -6.76 -11.41
N GLU A 379 -9.29 -6.06 -12.23
CA GLU A 379 -8.97 -5.86 -13.65
C GLU A 379 -7.87 -4.79 -13.75
N TYR A 380 -6.65 -5.22 -14.04
CA TYR A 380 -5.49 -4.36 -14.25
C TYR A 380 -4.48 -4.99 -15.21
N ALA A 381 -3.56 -4.18 -15.73
CA ALA A 381 -2.37 -4.64 -16.41
C ALA A 381 -1.18 -3.69 -16.13
N GLY A 382 -0.04 -4.23 -15.74
CA GLY A 382 1.22 -3.48 -15.66
C GLY A 382 1.70 -3.04 -17.04
N LEU A 383 2.21 -1.82 -17.13
CA LEU A 383 2.77 -1.21 -18.34
C LEU A 383 4.29 -1.16 -18.22
N LYS A 384 5.04 -1.63 -19.23
CA LYS A 384 6.52 -1.67 -19.22
C LYS A 384 7.14 -2.51 -18.09
N VAL A 385 6.37 -3.45 -17.54
CA VAL A 385 6.78 -4.31 -16.42
C VAL A 385 7.57 -5.53 -16.89
N GLY A 386 7.14 -6.15 -18.00
CA GLY A 386 7.75 -7.36 -18.54
C GLY A 386 7.59 -8.60 -17.64
N ASP A 387 8.43 -9.61 -17.88
CA ASP A 387 8.37 -10.91 -17.19
C ASP A 387 9.34 -11.03 -16.02
N ASN A 388 10.06 -9.97 -15.67
CA ASN A 388 11.05 -10.01 -14.58
C ASN A 388 10.38 -9.92 -13.20
N HIS A 389 10.98 -10.58 -12.21
CA HIS A 389 10.54 -10.49 -10.82
C HIS A 389 10.62 -9.03 -10.33
N PRO A 390 9.68 -8.55 -9.50
CA PRO A 390 9.68 -7.16 -9.02
C PRO A 390 10.95 -6.71 -8.30
N SER A 391 11.72 -7.63 -7.72
CA SER A 391 13.00 -7.32 -7.06
C SER A 391 14.09 -6.82 -8.01
N PHE A 392 13.96 -7.09 -9.31
CA PHE A 392 14.92 -6.62 -10.32
C PHE A 392 14.55 -5.24 -10.86
N TRP A 393 13.41 -4.67 -10.46
CA TRP A 393 13.02 -3.35 -10.92
C TRP A 393 13.85 -2.29 -10.21
N SER A 394 14.46 -1.41 -10.99
CA SER A 394 15.25 -0.30 -10.46
C SER A 394 14.45 0.52 -9.44
N GLU A 395 15.07 0.84 -8.30
CA GLU A 395 14.54 1.78 -7.29
C GLU A 395 14.17 3.14 -7.91
N GLU A 396 14.90 3.45 -8.98
CA GLU A 396 14.61 4.23 -10.18
C GLU A 396 13.17 4.51 -10.57
N SER A 397 12.42 3.42 -10.64
CA SER A 397 11.34 3.29 -11.60
C SER A 397 9.99 3.53 -10.93
N ASP A 398 9.18 4.32 -11.61
CA ASP A 398 7.76 4.42 -11.35
C ASP A 398 7.07 3.12 -11.76
N ILE A 399 5.92 2.84 -11.14
CA ILE A 399 5.05 1.73 -11.54
C ILE A 399 3.84 2.30 -12.25
N ASP A 400 3.65 1.87 -13.49
CA ASP A 400 2.51 2.24 -14.31
C ASP A 400 1.53 1.07 -14.40
N ILE A 401 0.30 1.25 -13.95
CA ILE A 401 -0.77 0.26 -14.10
C ILE A 401 -1.96 0.82 -14.89
N LEU A 402 -2.39 0.07 -15.89
CA LEU A 402 -3.67 0.28 -16.56
C LEU A 402 -4.77 -0.37 -15.72
N THR A 403 -5.81 0.36 -15.33
CA THR A 403 -6.93 -0.18 -14.54
C THR A 403 -8.20 0.66 -14.68
N LYS A 404 -9.34 0.15 -14.22
CA LYS A 404 -10.62 0.88 -14.24
C LYS A 404 -10.70 1.90 -13.11
N LYS A 405 -11.40 3.02 -13.34
CA LYS A 405 -11.65 4.06 -12.32
C LYS A 405 -12.24 3.52 -11.00
N LYS A 406 -13.08 2.49 -11.06
CA LYS A 406 -13.70 1.85 -9.88
C LYS A 406 -12.67 1.30 -8.89
N ASN A 407 -11.47 0.95 -9.37
CA ASN A 407 -10.41 0.38 -8.53
C ASN A 407 -9.58 1.46 -7.82
N PHE A 408 -9.63 2.72 -8.27
CA PHE A 408 -8.77 3.79 -7.74
C PHE A 408 -8.94 3.98 -6.24
N ILE A 409 -10.17 3.96 -5.72
CA ILE A 409 -10.42 4.17 -4.29
C ILE A 409 -9.76 3.05 -3.49
N ARG A 410 -10.00 1.80 -3.88
CA ARG A 410 -9.46 0.62 -3.19
C ARG A 410 -7.92 0.61 -3.17
N ILE A 411 -7.28 0.89 -4.31
CA ILE A 411 -5.82 0.95 -4.40
C ILE A 411 -5.26 2.11 -3.56
N THR A 412 -5.87 3.30 -3.61
CA THR A 412 -5.39 4.42 -2.78
C THR A 412 -5.58 4.19 -1.28
N GLN A 413 -6.62 3.48 -0.87
CA GLN A 413 -6.83 3.09 0.53
C GLN A 413 -5.77 2.08 0.96
N PHE A 414 -5.45 1.10 0.11
CA PHE A 414 -4.36 0.17 0.35
C PHE A 414 -3.02 0.90 0.57
N CYS A 415 -2.67 1.85 -0.31
CA CYS A 415 -1.43 2.62 -0.17
C CYS A 415 -1.35 3.38 1.17
N LYS A 416 -2.47 3.95 1.63
CA LYS A 416 -2.58 4.71 2.89
C LYS A 416 -2.54 3.84 4.14
N ASN A 417 -3.14 2.65 4.06
CA ASN A 417 -3.27 1.75 5.21
C ASN A 417 -2.05 0.84 5.41
N SER A 418 -1.10 0.85 4.47
CA SER A 418 0.15 0.10 4.59
C SER A 418 0.98 0.60 5.78
N PRO A 419 1.48 -0.29 6.65
CA PRO A 419 2.28 0.09 7.82
C PRO A 419 3.69 0.59 7.44
N LEU A 420 4.14 0.32 6.21
CA LEU A 420 5.43 0.79 5.70
C LEU A 420 5.39 2.26 5.26
N THR A 421 4.18 2.77 5.01
CA THR A 421 3.94 4.07 4.41
C THR A 421 3.93 5.16 5.47
N SER A 422 4.80 6.15 5.30
CA SER A 422 4.81 7.37 6.13
C SER A 422 3.81 8.42 5.63
N ASP A 423 3.62 8.53 4.31
CA ASP A 423 2.76 9.54 3.71
C ASP A 423 2.35 9.15 2.27
N VAL A 424 1.19 9.65 1.83
CA VAL A 424 0.65 9.40 0.49
C VAL A 424 0.06 10.68 -0.09
N VAL A 425 0.66 11.16 -1.18
CA VAL A 425 0.16 12.32 -1.94
C VAL A 425 -0.50 11.83 -3.23
N ILE A 426 -1.76 12.21 -3.42
CA ILE A 426 -2.56 11.78 -4.59
C ILE A 426 -2.79 12.98 -5.50
N THR A 427 -2.34 12.87 -6.75
CA THR A 427 -2.66 13.85 -7.79
C THR A 427 -3.57 13.24 -8.85
N SER A 428 -4.57 14.00 -9.29
CA SER A 428 -5.61 13.50 -10.20
C SER A 428 -5.64 14.31 -11.49
N LYS A 429 -5.58 13.60 -12.62
CA LYS A 429 -5.78 14.10 -13.98
C LYS A 429 -7.03 13.49 -14.59
N SER A 430 -7.49 14.01 -15.72
CA SER A 430 -8.67 13.49 -16.41
C SER A 430 -8.57 12.01 -16.81
N PHE A 431 -7.36 11.50 -17.02
CA PHE A 431 -7.07 10.16 -17.58
C PHE A 431 -6.36 9.20 -16.63
N MET A 432 -5.88 9.67 -15.46
CA MET A 432 -5.11 8.89 -14.49
C MET A 432 -5.16 9.51 -13.09
N LYS A 433 -4.77 8.72 -12.09
CA LYS A 433 -4.34 9.22 -10.78
C LYS A 433 -2.90 8.77 -10.54
N ASN A 434 -2.06 9.70 -10.12
CA ASN A 434 -0.73 9.39 -9.62
C ASN A 434 -0.80 9.34 -8.08
N VAL A 435 -0.13 8.35 -7.51
CA VAL A 435 -0.02 8.13 -6.07
C VAL A 435 1.47 8.13 -5.73
N ALA A 436 1.92 9.21 -5.11
CA ALA A 436 3.28 9.37 -4.60
C ALA A 436 3.32 8.84 -3.15
N ILE A 437 4.09 7.79 -2.92
CA ILE A 437 4.15 7.04 -1.67
C ILE A 437 5.53 7.25 -1.06
N TYR A 438 5.55 7.76 0.16
CA TYR A 438 6.77 7.96 0.95
C TYR A 438 6.82 6.93 2.07
N PHE A 439 7.90 6.17 2.16
CA PHE A 439 8.05 5.13 3.17
C PHE A 439 8.82 5.61 4.40
N HIS A 440 8.63 4.91 5.53
CA HIS A 440 9.33 5.22 6.80
C HIS A 440 10.85 5.07 6.73
N ASP A 441 11.37 4.18 5.88
CA ASP A 441 12.82 4.02 5.63
C ASP A 441 13.41 5.13 4.72
N GLY A 442 12.58 6.08 4.29
CA GLY A 442 12.97 7.19 3.42
C GLY A 442 12.92 6.88 1.92
N SER A 443 12.61 5.63 1.53
CA SER A 443 12.42 5.26 0.13
C SER A 443 11.11 5.84 -0.44
N PHE A 444 10.99 5.84 -1.78
CA PHE A 444 9.88 6.46 -2.51
C PHE A 444 9.36 5.58 -3.64
N LEU A 445 8.05 5.61 -3.87
CA LEU A 445 7.41 4.99 -5.03
C LEU A 445 6.36 5.91 -5.63
N SER A 446 6.42 6.10 -6.95
CA SER A 446 5.36 6.72 -7.74
C SER A 446 4.55 5.62 -8.43
N LEU A 447 3.24 5.60 -8.19
CA LEU A 447 2.30 4.67 -8.80
C LEU A 447 1.30 5.43 -9.68
N ASP A 448 1.38 5.19 -10.99
CA ASP A 448 0.47 5.74 -11.98
C ASP A 448 -0.69 4.77 -12.27
N MET A 449 -1.88 5.12 -11.78
CA MET A 449 -3.11 4.41 -12.07
C MET A 449 -3.83 5.04 -13.26
N ILE A 450 -3.67 4.42 -14.43
CA ILE A 450 -4.15 4.95 -15.70
C ILE A 450 -5.46 4.26 -16.08
N HIS A 451 -6.53 5.02 -16.34
CA HIS A 451 -7.79 4.45 -16.87
C HIS A 451 -7.98 4.72 -18.36
N GLN A 452 -7.22 5.67 -18.91
CA GLN A 452 -7.28 6.00 -20.32
C GLN A 452 -5.89 6.35 -20.85
N LEU A 453 -5.42 5.65 -21.89
CA LEU A 453 -4.10 5.84 -22.48
C LEU A 453 -4.08 7.10 -23.34
N LYS A 454 -3.74 8.21 -22.70
CA LYS A 454 -3.72 9.55 -23.28
C LYS A 454 -2.35 10.20 -23.17
N ARG A 455 -1.95 10.90 -24.23
CA ARG A 455 -0.84 11.85 -24.19
C ARG A 455 -1.26 13.16 -24.84
N LYS A 456 -1.00 14.27 -24.15
CA LYS A 456 -1.58 15.58 -24.49
C LYS A 456 -3.10 15.45 -24.61
N LYS A 457 -3.67 15.75 -25.78
CA LYS A 457 -5.11 15.63 -26.08
C LYS A 457 -5.50 14.30 -26.77
N TYR A 458 -4.55 13.43 -27.11
CA TYR A 458 -4.81 12.26 -27.95
C TYR A 458 -4.89 10.98 -27.12
N ILE A 459 -5.96 10.21 -27.34
CA ILE A 459 -6.06 8.80 -26.93
C ILE A 459 -5.36 7.98 -28.00
N PHE A 460 -4.30 7.28 -27.65
CA PHE A 460 -3.50 6.53 -28.63
C PHE A 460 -3.84 5.03 -28.65
N LEU A 461 -4.29 4.47 -27.52
CA LEU A 461 -4.70 3.07 -27.39
C LEU A 461 -6.02 2.92 -26.61
N ASN A 462 -6.75 1.83 -26.86
CA ASN A 462 -8.03 1.55 -26.18
C ASN A 462 -7.78 0.72 -24.91
N ALA A 463 -7.94 1.36 -23.75
CA ALA A 463 -7.70 0.74 -22.45
C ALA A 463 -8.53 -0.55 -22.22
N ASP A 464 -9.81 -0.55 -22.59
CA ASP A 464 -10.70 -1.69 -22.35
C ASP A 464 -10.31 -2.92 -23.18
N LYS A 465 -9.85 -2.71 -24.42
CA LYS A 465 -9.35 -3.80 -25.27
C LYS A 465 -8.05 -4.37 -24.73
N LEU A 466 -7.16 -3.52 -24.21
CA LEU A 466 -5.87 -3.93 -23.66
C LEU A 466 -6.07 -4.72 -22.35
N LEU A 467 -6.94 -4.27 -21.45
CA LEU A 467 -7.26 -4.99 -20.21
C LEU A 467 -7.85 -6.39 -20.48
N LYS A 468 -8.67 -6.54 -21.52
CA LYS A 468 -9.21 -7.87 -21.91
C LYS A 468 -8.16 -8.81 -22.51
N ARG A 469 -7.02 -8.28 -22.95
CA ARG A 469 -5.91 -9.03 -23.59
C ARG A 469 -4.66 -9.09 -22.71
N SER A 470 -4.77 -8.69 -21.44
CA SER A 470 -3.67 -8.82 -20.50
C SER A 470 -3.29 -10.28 -20.34
N MET A 471 -2.01 -10.55 -20.17
CA MET A 471 -1.48 -11.86 -19.83
C MET A 471 -0.98 -11.86 -18.38
N VAL A 472 -0.73 -13.04 -17.83
CA VAL A 472 -0.14 -13.21 -16.49
C VAL A 472 1.31 -13.64 -16.69
N ASN A 473 2.25 -12.93 -16.06
CA ASN A 473 3.66 -13.29 -16.10
C ASN A 473 3.98 -14.46 -15.14
N PRO A 474 5.21 -15.01 -15.12
CA PRO A 474 5.57 -16.14 -14.26
C PRO A 474 5.37 -15.93 -12.75
N TYR A 475 5.18 -14.68 -12.31
CA TYR A 475 4.99 -14.30 -10.90
C TYR A 475 3.54 -13.94 -10.57
N GLY A 476 2.59 -14.29 -11.43
CA GLY A 476 1.16 -14.02 -11.18
C GLY A 476 0.73 -12.57 -11.43
N ILE A 477 1.60 -11.73 -12.00
CA ILE A 477 1.31 -10.32 -12.26
C ILE A 477 0.65 -10.18 -13.64
N LYS A 478 -0.51 -9.50 -13.68
CA LYS A 478 -1.16 -9.15 -14.95
C LYS A 478 -0.38 -8.04 -15.65
N ILE A 479 0.09 -8.30 -16.85
CA ILE A 479 0.82 -7.38 -17.72
C ILE A 479 0.12 -7.25 -19.07
N LEU A 480 0.47 -6.24 -19.86
CA LEU A 480 0.05 -6.20 -21.27
C LEU A 480 0.67 -7.36 -22.05
N SER A 481 -0.03 -7.81 -23.10
CA SER A 481 0.62 -8.67 -24.11
C SER A 481 1.84 -7.95 -24.69
N HIS A 482 2.90 -8.70 -25.04
CA HIS A 482 4.15 -8.09 -25.51
C HIS A 482 3.94 -7.11 -26.69
N LEU A 483 3.04 -7.45 -27.62
CA LEU A 483 2.70 -6.58 -28.74
C LEU A 483 1.97 -5.31 -28.31
N ASP A 484 1.04 -5.39 -27.36
CA ASP A 484 0.33 -4.20 -26.87
C ASP A 484 1.22 -3.31 -26.00
N ASP A 485 2.16 -3.89 -25.24
CA ASP A 485 3.17 -3.13 -24.50
C ASP A 485 4.16 -2.43 -25.44
N ALA A 486 4.61 -3.12 -26.51
CA ALA A 486 5.43 -2.54 -27.55
C ALA A 486 4.74 -1.36 -28.26
N ARG A 487 3.44 -1.50 -28.57
CA ARG A 487 2.61 -0.39 -29.10
C ARG A 487 2.51 0.77 -28.11
N TYR A 488 2.32 0.48 -26.83
CA TYR A 488 2.25 1.49 -25.78
C TYR A 488 3.55 2.29 -25.72
N ILE A 489 4.70 1.60 -25.65
CA ILE A 489 6.04 2.21 -25.65
C ILE A 489 6.21 3.08 -26.89
N ALA A 490 6.02 2.52 -28.08
CA ALA A 490 6.26 3.23 -29.33
C ALA A 490 5.41 4.50 -29.46
N TRP A 491 4.12 4.44 -29.12
CA TRP A 491 3.26 5.62 -29.13
C TRP A 491 3.66 6.65 -28.08
N PHE A 492 3.96 6.22 -26.85
CA PHE A 492 4.31 7.11 -25.75
C PHE A 492 5.52 7.98 -26.11
N TYR A 493 6.57 7.36 -26.65
CA TYR A 493 7.79 8.08 -27.05
C TYR A 493 7.60 8.89 -28.34
N ALA A 494 6.81 8.41 -29.30
CA ALA A 494 6.49 9.17 -30.50
C ALA A 494 5.72 10.47 -30.18
N LEU A 495 4.72 10.42 -29.29
CA LEU A 495 3.93 11.61 -28.92
C LEU A 495 4.70 12.62 -28.05
N ASN A 496 5.80 12.18 -27.46
CA ASN A 496 6.77 13.01 -26.75
C ASN A 496 7.89 13.56 -27.64
N ASN A 497 7.98 13.11 -28.90
CA ASN A 497 9.08 13.42 -29.80
C ASN A 497 10.45 13.12 -29.16
N SER A 498 10.56 11.92 -28.58
CA SER A 498 11.74 11.48 -27.81
C SER A 498 12.16 10.09 -28.24
N LYS A 499 13.47 9.81 -28.22
CA LYS A 499 14.01 8.47 -28.49
C LYS A 499 13.56 7.47 -27.43
N ILE A 500 13.30 6.23 -27.85
CA ILE A 500 13.01 5.12 -26.94
C ILE A 500 14.32 4.70 -26.24
N PRO A 501 14.35 4.58 -24.90
CA PRO A 501 15.49 4.07 -24.16
C PRO A 501 15.89 2.65 -24.59
N THR A 502 17.19 2.37 -24.59
CA THR A 502 17.77 1.06 -24.97
C THR A 502 17.21 -0.11 -24.16
N LYS A 503 16.81 0.10 -22.91
CA LYS A 503 16.19 -0.94 -22.08
C LYS A 503 14.85 -1.47 -22.62
N TYR A 504 14.23 -0.78 -23.58
CA TYR A 504 12.99 -1.20 -24.21
C TYR A 504 13.18 -1.75 -25.61
N GLU A 505 14.42 -1.90 -26.10
CA GLU A 505 14.75 -2.19 -27.51
C GLU A 505 14.00 -3.39 -28.10
N GLU A 506 13.67 -4.39 -27.28
CA GLU A 506 12.87 -5.56 -27.67
C GLU A 506 11.50 -5.21 -28.28
N TYR A 507 10.96 -4.01 -28.03
CA TYR A 507 9.71 -3.54 -28.65
C TYR A 507 9.73 -3.69 -30.18
N LYS A 508 10.90 -3.50 -30.81
CA LYS A 508 11.06 -3.57 -32.28
C LYS A 508 10.69 -4.94 -32.81
N LYS A 509 11.10 -6.01 -32.11
CA LYS A 509 10.81 -7.40 -32.48
C LYS A 509 9.31 -7.60 -32.64
N TYR A 510 8.55 -7.20 -31.62
CA TYR A 510 7.10 -7.38 -31.60
C TYR A 510 6.38 -6.51 -32.64
N LEU A 511 6.84 -5.29 -32.90
CA LEU A 511 6.24 -4.45 -33.95
C LEU A 511 6.56 -4.94 -35.37
N LEU A 512 7.76 -5.47 -35.60
CA LEU A 512 8.18 -6.05 -36.89
C LEU A 512 7.28 -7.23 -37.29
N GLU A 513 6.92 -8.08 -36.32
CA GLU A 513 6.02 -9.22 -36.53
C GLU A 513 4.56 -8.80 -36.80
N SER A 514 4.21 -7.51 -36.68
CA SER A 514 2.85 -7.02 -36.88
C SER A 514 2.58 -6.52 -38.29
N PHE A 515 1.56 -7.08 -38.94
CA PHE A 515 1.10 -6.64 -40.27
C PHE A 515 0.24 -5.36 -40.25
N LYS A 516 0.08 -4.70 -39.09
CA LYS A 516 -0.69 -3.45 -39.03
C LYS A 516 0.15 -2.29 -39.55
N PHE A 517 -0.45 -1.54 -40.47
CA PHE A 517 0.11 -0.29 -40.99
C PHE A 517 0.59 0.66 -39.87
N GLU A 518 -0.19 0.81 -38.81
CA GLU A 518 0.12 1.69 -37.68
C GLU A 518 1.44 1.29 -36.97
N ASP A 519 1.67 0.00 -36.81
CA ASP A 519 2.83 -0.53 -36.10
C ASP A 519 4.11 -0.34 -36.95
N GLN A 520 4.00 -0.55 -38.27
CA GLN A 520 5.07 -0.29 -39.22
C GLN A 520 5.42 1.21 -39.32
N ALA A 521 4.42 2.09 -39.31
CA ALA A 521 4.63 3.54 -39.30
C ALA A 521 5.34 4.01 -38.01
N LEU A 522 5.01 3.43 -36.86
CA LEU A 522 5.70 3.69 -35.59
C LEU A 522 7.16 3.25 -35.63
N LEU A 523 7.43 2.06 -36.17
CA LEU A 523 8.79 1.55 -36.32
C LEU A 523 9.63 2.47 -37.20
N ALA A 524 9.10 2.87 -38.37
CA ALA A 524 9.78 3.78 -39.29
C ALA A 524 10.05 5.16 -38.65
N PHE A 525 9.10 5.69 -37.87
CA PHE A 525 9.31 6.95 -37.13
C PHE A 525 10.50 6.86 -36.18
N HIS A 526 10.59 5.79 -35.38
CA HIS A 526 11.68 5.62 -34.41
C HIS A 526 13.03 5.26 -35.06
N GLN A 527 13.02 4.85 -36.34
CA GLN A 527 14.22 4.70 -37.18
C GLN A 527 14.67 6.02 -37.83
N GLY A 528 13.97 7.13 -37.60
CA GLY A 528 14.36 8.46 -38.10
C GLY A 528 13.74 8.85 -39.44
N ASN A 529 12.69 8.15 -39.90
CA ASN A 529 11.98 8.55 -41.11
C ASN A 529 11.04 9.74 -40.83
N GLU A 530 11.40 10.93 -41.32
CA GLU A 530 10.65 12.18 -41.12
C GLU A 530 9.22 12.13 -41.69
N SER A 531 9.02 11.42 -42.80
CA SER A 531 7.69 11.31 -43.45
C SER A 531 6.66 10.58 -42.56
N SER A 532 7.13 9.70 -41.68
CA SER A 532 6.28 8.93 -40.76
C SER A 532 5.60 9.79 -39.71
N GLN A 533 6.16 10.96 -39.35
CA GLN A 533 5.56 11.83 -38.33
C GLN A 533 4.20 12.36 -38.79
N ALA A 534 4.12 12.90 -40.01
CA ALA A 534 2.88 13.43 -40.56
C ALA A 534 1.81 12.34 -40.71
N ILE A 535 2.22 11.14 -41.12
CA ILE A 535 1.36 9.95 -41.22
C ILE A 535 0.76 9.59 -39.85
N LEU A 536 1.60 9.46 -38.82
CA LEU A 536 1.16 9.12 -37.46
C LEU A 536 0.24 10.20 -36.87
N GLU A 537 0.54 11.48 -37.11
CA GLU A 537 -0.30 12.59 -36.68
C GLU A 537 -1.69 12.57 -37.34
N SER A 538 -1.75 12.32 -38.65
CA SER A 538 -3.01 12.18 -39.38
C SER A 538 -3.80 11.00 -38.85
N HIS A 539 -3.13 9.85 -38.67
CA HIS A 539 -3.74 8.63 -38.18
C HIS A 539 -4.34 8.80 -36.78
N ILE A 540 -3.60 9.40 -35.84
CA ILE A 540 -4.08 9.56 -34.46
C ILE A 540 -5.22 10.58 -34.34
N LYS A 541 -5.19 11.69 -35.10
CA LYS A 541 -6.30 12.66 -35.17
C LYS A 541 -7.58 11.98 -35.65
N ASN A 542 -7.43 10.97 -36.51
CA ASN A 542 -8.50 10.24 -37.15
C ASN A 542 -9.04 9.04 -36.36
N LYS A 543 -8.47 8.69 -35.20
CA LYS A 543 -9.04 7.64 -34.35
C LYS A 543 -10.38 8.05 -33.73
N ASN A 544 -11.31 7.09 -33.58
CA ASN A 544 -12.66 7.33 -33.05
C ASN A 544 -12.70 8.09 -31.70
N GLY A 545 -11.69 7.89 -30.84
CA GLY A 545 -11.58 8.60 -29.55
C GLY A 545 -11.12 10.06 -29.63
N ASN A 546 -10.63 10.51 -30.81
CA ASN A 546 -9.98 11.80 -31.01
C ASN A 546 -10.69 12.72 -32.01
N ARG A 547 -11.71 12.22 -32.71
CA ARG A 547 -12.51 13.00 -33.65
C ARG A 547 -13.67 13.73 -32.97
N ALA A 548 -14.20 14.74 -33.64
CA ALA A 548 -15.44 15.45 -33.29
C ALA A 548 -15.49 15.89 -31.81
N PHE A 549 -16.63 15.68 -31.15
CA PHE A 549 -16.87 16.09 -29.76
C PHE A 549 -15.89 15.45 -28.77
N SER A 550 -15.53 14.17 -28.98
CA SER A 550 -14.53 13.48 -28.14
C SER A 550 -13.16 14.14 -28.21
N GLY A 551 -12.73 14.57 -29.41
CA GLY A 551 -11.50 15.32 -29.62
C GLY A 551 -11.50 16.68 -28.90
N LEU A 552 -12.60 17.43 -29.02
CA LEU A 552 -12.76 18.71 -28.33
C LEU A 552 -12.75 18.55 -26.81
N LYS A 553 -13.50 17.58 -26.28
CA LYS A 553 -13.51 17.22 -24.86
C LYS A 553 -12.11 16.88 -24.35
N ASN A 554 -11.34 16.07 -25.08
CA ASN A 554 -9.97 15.73 -24.69
C ASN A 554 -9.03 16.94 -24.72
N LYS A 555 -9.23 17.86 -25.67
CA LYS A 555 -8.48 19.13 -25.74
C LYS A 555 -8.78 20.01 -24.53
N ILE A 556 -10.05 20.17 -24.16
CA ILE A 556 -10.47 20.92 -22.96
C ILE A 556 -9.85 20.31 -21.71
N PHE A 557 -10.00 18.99 -21.52
CA PHE A 557 -9.42 18.31 -20.37
C PHE A 557 -7.91 18.42 -20.30
N TYR A 558 -7.20 18.36 -21.43
CA TYR A 558 -5.76 18.58 -21.45
C TYR A 558 -5.39 19.98 -20.92
N TYR A 559 -6.10 21.03 -21.34
CA TYR A 559 -5.85 22.39 -20.83
C TYR A 559 -6.24 22.53 -19.35
N LEU A 560 -7.36 21.95 -18.92
CA LEU A 560 -7.76 21.95 -17.51
C LEU A 560 -6.73 21.21 -16.63
N ASP A 561 -6.27 20.03 -17.06
CA ASP A 561 -5.24 19.27 -16.35
C ASP A 561 -3.91 20.06 -16.30
N THR A 562 -3.54 20.73 -17.40
CA THR A 562 -2.29 21.52 -17.48
C THR A 562 -2.36 22.75 -16.58
N THR A 563 -3.47 23.49 -16.61
CA THR A 563 -3.67 24.68 -15.77
C THR A 563 -3.77 24.30 -14.30
N LYS A 564 -4.52 23.26 -13.96
CA LYS A 564 -4.58 22.72 -12.60
C LYS A 564 -3.18 22.33 -12.09
N SER A 565 -2.41 21.61 -12.90
CA SER A 565 -1.04 21.22 -12.52
C SER A 565 -0.14 22.44 -12.29
N PHE A 566 -0.29 23.51 -13.08
CA PHE A 566 0.47 24.76 -12.92
C PHE A 566 0.15 25.49 -11.60
N PHE A 567 -1.07 25.39 -11.09
CA PHE A 567 -1.45 26.00 -9.81
C PHE A 567 -1.18 25.10 -8.59
N GLN A 568 -1.17 23.78 -8.78
CA GLN A 568 -1.03 22.80 -7.68
C GLN A 568 0.40 22.30 -7.47
N ASN A 569 1.25 22.25 -8.50
CA ASN A 569 2.63 21.77 -8.36
C ASN A 569 3.57 22.95 -8.16
N ASN A 570 3.76 23.38 -6.91
CA ASN A 570 4.77 24.37 -6.59
C ASN A 570 6.11 23.69 -6.27
N GLY A 571 7.15 24.15 -6.94
CA GLY A 571 8.53 23.93 -6.56
C GLY A 571 8.91 24.83 -5.40
N ILE A 572 10.19 24.86 -5.07
CA ILE A 572 10.73 25.74 -4.03
C ILE A 572 12.09 26.28 -4.46
N VAL A 573 12.47 27.43 -3.91
CA VAL A 573 13.79 28.03 -4.07
C VAL A 573 14.57 27.86 -2.77
N ILE A 574 15.76 27.29 -2.88
CA ILE A 574 16.68 27.05 -1.78
C ILE A 574 17.99 27.76 -2.08
N THR A 575 18.60 28.39 -1.08
CA THR A 575 19.87 29.09 -1.24
C THR A 575 20.95 28.54 -0.34
N PHE A 576 22.19 28.55 -0.84
CA PHE A 576 23.38 28.18 -0.09
C PHE A 576 24.37 29.34 -0.13
N SER A 577 24.71 29.86 1.05
CA SER A 577 25.64 30.97 1.27
C SER A 577 26.81 30.51 2.13
N GLY A 578 27.94 31.20 2.05
CA GLY A 578 29.16 30.81 2.75
C GLY A 578 30.41 31.34 2.05
N VAL A 579 31.50 31.45 2.78
CA VAL A 579 32.80 31.78 2.18
C VAL A 579 33.31 30.64 1.28
N ASP A 580 34.24 30.92 0.37
CA ASP A 580 34.88 29.85 -0.40
C ASP A 580 35.68 28.93 0.52
N GLY A 581 35.63 27.62 0.30
CA GLY A 581 36.18 26.63 1.23
C GLY A 581 35.19 26.08 2.27
N ALA A 582 34.01 26.70 2.44
CA ALA A 582 32.98 26.22 3.38
C ALA A 582 32.24 24.93 2.94
N GLY A 583 32.57 24.34 1.78
CA GLY A 583 31.99 23.07 1.31
C GLY A 583 30.66 23.16 0.55
N LYS A 584 30.23 24.36 0.13
CA LYS A 584 28.93 24.60 -0.55
C LYS A 584 28.69 23.70 -1.76
N SER A 585 29.62 23.68 -2.72
CA SER A 585 29.43 22.95 -3.98
C SER A 585 29.23 21.45 -3.75
N THR A 586 30.01 20.87 -2.82
CA THR A 586 29.86 19.46 -2.41
C THR A 586 28.49 19.18 -1.79
N ILE A 587 28.00 20.07 -0.91
CA ILE A 587 26.65 19.94 -0.33
C ILE A 587 25.57 20.03 -1.43
N ILE A 588 25.67 21.01 -2.33
CA ILE A 588 24.69 21.22 -3.40
C ILE A 588 24.60 20.00 -4.32
N GLU A 589 25.72 19.40 -4.70
CA GLU A 589 25.75 18.20 -5.54
C GLU A 589 25.09 17.00 -4.84
N ASN A 590 25.41 16.77 -3.57
CA ASN A 590 24.80 15.69 -2.79
C ASN A 590 23.29 15.91 -2.57
N ILE A 591 22.88 17.14 -2.25
CA ILE A 591 21.48 17.50 -2.06
C ILE A 591 20.70 17.40 -3.37
N LYS A 592 21.28 17.87 -4.49
CA LYS A 592 20.73 17.69 -5.82
C LYS A 592 20.46 16.21 -6.10
N TYR A 593 21.46 15.36 -5.90
CA TYR A 593 21.33 13.92 -6.10
C TYR A 593 20.21 13.33 -5.22
N LYS A 594 20.21 13.62 -3.91
CA LYS A 594 19.16 13.13 -2.99
C LYS A 594 17.76 13.61 -3.38
N ILE A 595 17.58 14.85 -3.85
CA ILE A 595 16.27 15.34 -4.31
C ILE A 595 15.83 14.62 -5.59
N GLU A 596 16.71 14.49 -6.58
CA GLU A 596 16.39 13.86 -7.86
C GLU A 596 16.08 12.36 -7.70
N LYS A 597 16.80 11.68 -6.80
CA LYS A 597 16.63 10.24 -6.55
C LYS A 597 15.52 9.92 -5.57
N ASN A 598 15.47 10.59 -4.42
CA ASN A 598 14.56 10.22 -3.34
C ASN A 598 13.21 10.95 -3.43
N LEU A 599 13.17 12.16 -4.02
CA LEU A 599 11.94 12.94 -4.15
C LEU A 599 11.40 13.02 -5.58
N ARG A 600 12.14 12.49 -6.57
CA ARG A 600 11.77 12.50 -8.00
C ARG A 600 11.42 13.88 -8.54
N LYS A 601 12.08 14.92 -8.03
CA LYS A 601 11.92 16.31 -8.51
C LYS A 601 13.14 16.73 -9.32
N GLU A 602 12.91 17.40 -10.44
CA GLU A 602 13.96 18.02 -11.23
C GLU A 602 14.60 19.17 -10.43
N VAL A 603 15.94 19.18 -10.40
CA VAL A 603 16.71 20.20 -9.69
C VAL A 603 17.43 21.11 -10.67
N ILE A 604 17.19 22.40 -10.53
CA ILE A 604 17.85 23.46 -11.31
C ILE A 604 18.84 24.17 -10.41
N VAL A 605 20.13 24.06 -10.73
CA VAL A 605 21.18 24.77 -10.00
C VAL A 605 21.47 26.08 -10.72
N LEU A 606 21.29 27.20 -10.01
CA LEU A 606 21.64 28.53 -10.47
C LEU A 606 22.80 29.06 -9.63
N ARG A 607 23.68 29.86 -10.22
CA ARG A 607 24.84 30.42 -9.52
C ARG A 607 24.72 31.93 -9.42
N HIS A 608 24.92 32.47 -8.21
CA HIS A 608 24.77 33.88 -7.84
C HIS A 608 23.38 34.47 -8.07
N ARG A 609 22.88 34.49 -9.31
CA ARG A 609 21.73 35.30 -9.75
C ARG A 609 20.93 34.62 -10.88
N PRO A 610 19.68 35.06 -11.13
CA PRO A 610 18.83 34.51 -12.19
C PRO A 610 19.45 34.56 -13.60
N SER A 611 20.33 35.54 -13.87
CA SER A 611 21.09 35.64 -15.13
C SER A 611 20.20 35.81 -16.37
N ILE A 612 19.12 36.59 -16.23
CA ILE A 612 18.38 37.12 -17.40
C ILE A 612 19.28 38.12 -18.13
N LEU A 613 19.94 38.98 -17.36
CA LEU A 613 20.92 39.93 -17.88
C LEU A 613 22.32 39.30 -17.88
N PRO A 614 23.11 39.47 -18.95
CA PRO A 614 24.48 38.95 -19.02
C PRO A 614 25.38 39.65 -17.99
N ILE A 615 26.53 39.06 -17.67
CA ILE A 615 27.50 39.69 -16.75
C ILE A 615 28.02 40.97 -17.44
N ILE A 616 28.33 42.03 -16.68
CA ILE A 616 28.78 43.30 -17.28
C ILE A 616 30.00 43.09 -18.20
N SER A 617 30.91 42.17 -17.83
CA SER A 617 32.05 41.77 -18.66
C SER A 617 31.68 40.99 -19.92
N ALA A 618 30.52 40.32 -19.96
CA ALA A 618 30.04 39.56 -21.11
C ALA A 618 29.64 40.47 -22.28
N TRP A 619 29.24 41.72 -22.02
CA TRP A 619 29.04 42.72 -23.08
C TRP A 619 30.34 43.02 -23.84
N LYS A 620 31.51 42.84 -23.20
CA LYS A 620 32.82 43.08 -23.80
C LYS A 620 33.48 41.83 -24.38
N HIS A 621 33.30 40.68 -23.73
CA HIS A 621 34.05 39.45 -24.05
C HIS A 621 33.19 38.30 -24.59
N GLY A 622 31.85 38.44 -24.63
CA GLY A 622 30.93 37.33 -24.85
C GLY A 622 30.68 36.52 -23.57
N LYS A 623 29.55 35.80 -23.50
CA LYS A 623 29.08 35.14 -22.28
C LYS A 623 30.05 34.07 -21.75
N GLU A 624 30.46 33.12 -22.58
CA GLU A 624 31.34 32.01 -22.18
C GLU A 624 32.72 32.48 -21.72
N LYS A 625 33.36 33.39 -22.47
CA LYS A 625 34.67 33.94 -22.10
C LYS A 625 34.59 34.79 -20.83
N ALA A 626 33.53 35.56 -20.64
CA ALA A 626 33.35 36.35 -19.42
C ALA A 626 33.11 35.50 -18.18
N GLU A 627 32.37 34.39 -18.30
CA GLU A 627 32.21 33.41 -17.23
C GLU A 627 33.54 32.73 -16.89
N ALA A 628 34.30 32.26 -17.88
CA ALA A 628 35.62 31.66 -17.68
C ALA A 628 36.60 32.63 -16.97
N ILE A 629 36.63 33.90 -17.38
CA ILE A 629 37.46 34.94 -16.76
C ILE A 629 37.01 35.23 -15.32
N SER A 630 35.71 35.20 -15.04
CA SER A 630 35.19 35.43 -13.69
C SER A 630 35.52 34.30 -12.71
N VAL A 631 35.74 33.08 -13.24
CA VAL A 631 36.12 31.90 -12.45
C VAL A 631 37.62 31.85 -12.20
N SER A 632 38.44 32.26 -13.18
CA SER A 632 39.91 32.22 -13.07
C SER A 632 40.51 33.37 -12.26
N LYS A 633 39.79 34.49 -12.09
CA LYS A 633 40.28 35.66 -11.37
C LYS A 633 40.03 35.53 -9.87
N MET A 634 41.06 35.76 -9.05
CA MET A 634 40.91 35.76 -7.59
C MET A 634 39.81 36.73 -7.12
N PRO A 635 38.96 36.34 -6.15
CA PRO A 635 37.91 37.19 -5.63
C PRO A 635 38.48 38.47 -4.98
N ARG A 636 37.69 39.56 -5.00
CA ARG A 636 38.05 40.86 -4.41
C ARG A 636 39.26 41.59 -5.04
N THR A 637 39.66 41.23 -6.26
CA THR A 637 40.72 41.93 -7.04
C THR A 637 40.21 43.14 -7.84
N GLY A 638 39.04 43.69 -7.49
CA GLY A 638 38.42 44.81 -8.18
C GLY A 638 38.98 46.16 -7.71
N ASN A 639 39.31 47.05 -8.66
CA ASN A 639 39.89 48.36 -8.36
C ASN A 639 38.85 49.50 -8.30
N ASN A 640 37.55 49.20 -8.15
CA ASN A 640 36.53 50.26 -8.15
C ASN A 640 36.52 51.03 -6.84
N LYS A 641 36.78 52.34 -6.92
CA LYS A 641 36.70 53.26 -5.76
C LYS A 641 35.54 54.27 -5.87
N SER A 642 34.78 54.27 -6.98
CA SER A 642 33.71 55.24 -7.21
C SER A 642 32.37 54.78 -6.64
N SER A 643 31.72 55.65 -5.87
CA SER A 643 30.37 55.43 -5.32
C SER A 643 29.31 55.33 -6.43
N LEU A 644 29.35 56.23 -7.43
CA LEU A 644 28.43 56.20 -8.57
C LEU A 644 28.58 54.91 -9.39
N SER A 645 29.82 54.47 -9.66
CA SER A 645 30.07 53.20 -10.37
C SER A 645 29.57 52.00 -9.57
N SER A 646 29.74 52.00 -8.24
CA SER A 646 29.22 50.95 -7.35
C SER A 646 27.69 50.92 -7.37
N MET A 647 27.03 52.07 -7.33
CA MET A 647 25.57 52.20 -7.40
C MET A 647 25.02 51.68 -8.73
N LEU A 648 25.64 52.05 -9.87
CA LEU A 648 25.21 51.58 -11.19
C LEU A 648 25.41 50.06 -11.37
N ARG A 649 26.55 49.51 -10.90
CA ARG A 649 26.78 48.06 -10.91
C ARG A 649 25.77 47.32 -10.04
N PHE A 650 25.52 47.82 -8.84
CA PHE A 650 24.50 47.27 -7.95
C PHE A 650 23.11 47.33 -8.61
N GLY A 651 22.72 48.49 -9.15
CA GLY A 651 21.46 48.66 -9.87
C GLY A 651 21.28 47.67 -11.02
N TYR A 652 22.32 47.46 -11.82
CA TYR A 652 22.30 46.48 -12.91
C TYR A 652 22.05 45.04 -12.40
N TYR A 653 22.77 44.61 -11.37
CA TYR A 653 22.55 43.28 -10.79
C TYR A 653 21.23 43.17 -10.02
N TYR A 654 20.76 44.26 -9.42
CA TYR A 654 19.50 44.31 -8.70
C TYR A 654 18.30 44.19 -9.64
N ILE A 655 18.34 44.85 -10.81
CA ILE A 655 17.33 44.69 -11.86
C ILE A 655 17.27 43.22 -12.33
N ASP A 656 18.41 42.55 -12.46
CA ASP A 656 18.44 41.11 -12.78
C ASP A 656 17.72 40.26 -11.71
N TYR A 657 17.82 40.60 -10.43
CA TYR A 657 17.01 39.93 -9.40
C TYR A 657 15.52 40.26 -9.48
N ILE A 658 15.18 41.54 -9.67
CA ILE A 658 13.79 42.00 -9.68
C ILE A 658 12.99 41.36 -10.82
N LEU A 659 13.59 41.28 -12.01
CA LEU A 659 12.97 40.61 -13.17
C LEU A 659 13.18 39.08 -13.12
N GLY A 660 14.37 38.67 -12.71
CA GLY A 660 14.81 37.29 -12.63
C GLY A 660 13.98 36.41 -11.70
N GLN A 661 13.56 36.93 -10.55
CA GLN A 661 12.74 36.19 -9.60
C GLN A 661 11.41 35.72 -10.23
N PHE A 662 10.75 36.57 -11.04
CA PHE A 662 9.48 36.20 -11.68
C PHE A 662 9.68 35.18 -12.80
N TYR A 663 10.77 35.32 -13.56
CA TYR A 663 11.16 34.32 -14.56
C TYR A 663 11.43 32.96 -13.90
N VAL A 664 12.27 32.91 -12.87
CA VAL A 664 12.60 31.68 -12.14
C VAL A 664 11.34 31.07 -11.54
N TYR A 665 10.48 31.90 -10.96
CA TYR A 665 9.22 31.46 -10.38
C TYR A 665 8.29 30.82 -11.42
N ILE A 666 8.04 31.47 -12.56
CA ILE A 666 7.13 30.93 -13.59
C ILE A 666 7.77 29.75 -14.35
N ARG A 667 9.06 29.83 -14.66
CA ARG A 667 9.77 28.86 -15.50
C ARG A 667 10.12 27.56 -14.77
N TYR A 668 10.40 27.63 -13.47
CA TYR A 668 10.86 26.50 -12.68
C TYR A 668 9.92 26.20 -11.50
N VAL A 669 9.64 27.17 -10.64
CA VAL A 669 8.85 26.95 -9.42
C VAL A 669 7.43 26.49 -9.76
N LYS A 670 6.70 27.17 -10.65
CA LYS A 670 5.33 26.76 -11.07
C LYS A 670 5.27 25.45 -11.85
N ARG A 671 6.41 24.87 -12.20
CA ARG A 671 6.51 23.55 -12.84
C ARG A 671 6.82 22.44 -11.84
N GLY A 672 6.99 22.78 -10.55
CA GLY A 672 7.31 21.84 -9.50
C GLY A 672 8.81 21.63 -9.25
N ASN A 673 9.69 22.33 -9.98
CA ASN A 673 11.14 22.13 -9.92
C ASN A 673 11.74 22.72 -8.64
N VAL A 674 12.76 22.06 -8.10
CA VAL A 674 13.53 22.60 -6.98
C VAL A 674 14.68 23.44 -7.52
N VAL A 675 14.77 24.70 -7.13
CA VAL A 675 15.83 25.61 -7.57
C VAL A 675 16.85 25.76 -6.45
N LEU A 676 18.10 25.35 -6.69
CA LEU A 676 19.20 25.53 -5.73
C LEU A 676 20.10 26.69 -6.20
N TYR A 677 20.29 27.69 -5.35
CA TYR A 677 21.24 28.77 -5.59
C TYR A 677 22.58 28.49 -4.91
N ASP A 678 23.65 28.36 -5.70
CA ASP A 678 25.03 28.49 -5.22
C ASP A 678 25.37 29.99 -5.18
N ARG A 679 25.29 30.57 -3.98
CA ARG A 679 25.31 32.02 -3.71
C ARG A 679 24.04 32.74 -4.15
N TYR A 680 23.67 33.77 -3.41
CA TYR A 680 22.43 34.50 -3.61
C TYR A 680 22.60 36.00 -3.28
N TYR A 681 21.50 36.71 -3.06
CA TYR A 681 21.50 38.13 -2.73
C TYR A 681 22.30 38.46 -1.45
N PHE A 682 22.43 37.51 -0.51
CA PHE A 682 23.15 37.70 0.74
C PHE A 682 24.65 38.01 0.53
N ASP A 683 25.25 37.50 -0.54
CA ASP A 683 26.62 37.81 -0.93
C ASP A 683 26.80 39.29 -1.28
N PHE A 684 25.79 39.96 -1.83
CA PHE A 684 25.87 41.41 -2.09
C PHE A 684 25.83 42.23 -0.81
N ILE A 685 25.12 41.75 0.23
CA ILE A 685 25.01 42.43 1.52
C ILE A 685 26.33 42.30 2.29
N ASN A 686 26.86 41.07 2.39
CA ASN A 686 27.98 40.76 3.28
C ASN A 686 29.35 40.73 2.57
N ASP A 687 29.40 40.50 1.26
CA ASP A 687 30.63 40.40 0.46
C ASP A 687 30.57 41.24 -0.85
N GLY A 688 30.02 42.45 -0.78
CA GLY A 688 29.89 43.34 -1.94
C GLY A 688 31.22 43.65 -2.68
N ARG A 689 32.36 43.58 -1.97
CA ARG A 689 33.70 43.75 -2.55
C ARG A 689 34.00 42.70 -3.64
N ARG A 690 33.47 41.49 -3.51
CA ARG A 690 33.64 40.42 -4.52
C ARG A 690 33.03 40.81 -5.87
N SER A 691 31.90 41.52 -5.84
CA SER A 691 31.24 42.05 -7.04
C SER A 691 31.71 43.46 -7.42
N ASN A 692 32.81 43.94 -6.83
CA ASN A 692 33.39 45.26 -7.08
C ASN A 692 32.42 46.42 -6.74
N ILE A 693 31.62 46.23 -5.68
CA ILE A 693 30.61 47.16 -5.17
C ILE A 693 31.06 47.65 -3.78
N HIS A 694 31.27 48.96 -3.66
CA HIS A 694 31.48 49.66 -2.39
C HIS A 694 30.24 50.53 -2.12
N PHE A 695 29.18 49.91 -1.60
CA PHE A 695 27.90 50.57 -1.33
C PHE A 695 27.42 50.19 0.09
N PRO A 696 26.69 51.07 0.82
CA PRO A 696 26.30 50.80 2.20
C PRO A 696 25.49 49.50 2.33
N PRO A 697 25.91 48.54 3.19
CA PRO A 697 25.21 47.26 3.35
C PRO A 697 23.74 47.40 3.77
N SER A 698 23.39 48.46 4.52
CA SER A 698 22.01 48.76 4.93
C SER A 698 21.08 49.02 3.73
N LEU A 699 21.55 49.74 2.71
CA LEU A 699 20.79 50.02 1.49
C LEU A 699 20.64 48.76 0.62
N ILE A 700 21.70 47.96 0.51
CA ILE A 700 21.63 46.65 -0.17
C ILE A 700 20.64 45.75 0.57
N LYS A 701 20.74 45.67 1.90
CA LYS A 701 19.83 44.90 2.75
C LYS A 701 18.38 45.35 2.60
N PHE A 702 18.13 46.66 2.46
CA PHE A 702 16.79 47.20 2.18
C PHE A 702 16.24 46.68 0.83
N GLY A 703 17.08 46.61 -0.21
CA GLY A 703 16.71 46.06 -1.51
C GLY A 703 16.18 44.61 -1.45
N TYR A 704 16.64 43.81 -0.48
CA TYR A 704 16.14 42.45 -0.27
C TYR A 704 14.64 42.44 0.03
N HIS A 705 14.08 43.50 0.64
CA HIS A 705 12.65 43.58 1.00
C HIS A 705 11.73 43.32 -0.19
N PHE A 706 12.08 43.83 -1.38
CA PHE A 706 11.29 43.71 -2.61
C PHE A 706 11.48 42.39 -3.38
N LEU A 707 12.36 41.51 -2.89
CA LEU A 707 12.58 40.20 -3.50
C LEU A 707 11.64 39.13 -2.90
N LEU A 708 11.19 38.19 -3.72
CA LEU A 708 10.54 36.97 -3.27
C LEU A 708 11.53 36.20 -2.39
N LYS A 709 11.10 35.91 -1.16
CA LYS A 709 11.95 35.27 -0.17
C LYS A 709 12.05 33.78 -0.50
N PRO A 710 13.27 33.24 -0.71
CA PRO A 710 13.43 31.80 -0.86
C PRO A 710 12.92 31.08 0.38
N GLU A 711 12.33 29.90 0.19
CA GLU A 711 11.68 29.14 1.25
C GLU A 711 12.67 28.63 2.30
N LEU A 712 13.88 28.25 1.86
CA LEU A 712 14.97 27.77 2.71
C LEU A 712 16.29 28.44 2.32
N ASN A 713 17.04 28.88 3.33
CA ASN A 713 18.30 29.59 3.15
C ASN A 713 19.31 29.01 4.13
N PHE A 714 20.40 28.45 3.61
CA PHE A 714 21.44 27.81 4.41
C PHE A 714 22.74 28.60 4.30
N PHE A 715 23.27 29.05 5.44
CA PHE A 715 24.61 29.61 5.56
C PHE A 715 25.54 28.53 6.11
N LEU A 716 26.51 28.10 5.30
CA LEU A 716 27.52 27.11 5.66
C LEU A 716 28.78 27.82 6.13
N TYR A 717 29.26 27.46 7.32
CA TYR A 717 30.53 27.95 7.88
C TYR A 717 31.34 26.80 8.47
N ALA A 718 32.62 27.05 8.72
CA ALA A 718 33.54 26.18 9.45
C ALA A 718 34.59 27.06 10.12
N ASP A 719 35.46 26.49 10.96
CA ASP A 719 36.57 27.25 11.54
C ASP A 719 37.48 27.86 10.45
N ALA A 720 38.02 29.04 10.72
CA ALA A 720 38.83 29.78 9.76
C ALA A 720 40.10 29.01 9.35
N HIS A 721 40.71 28.23 10.25
CA HIS A 721 41.84 27.36 9.90
C HIS A 721 41.42 26.24 8.94
N THR A 722 40.25 25.64 9.15
CA THR A 722 39.69 24.62 8.25
C THR A 722 39.36 25.19 6.88
N ILE A 723 38.84 26.42 6.81
CA ILE A 723 38.56 27.08 5.53
C ILE A 723 39.85 27.37 4.77
N LEU A 724 40.86 27.91 5.45
CA LEU A 724 42.18 28.20 4.89
C LEU A 724 42.89 26.94 4.39
N SER A 725 42.76 25.81 5.10
CA SER A 725 43.35 24.54 4.67
C SER A 725 42.65 23.98 3.42
N ARG A 726 41.36 24.25 3.25
CA ARG A 726 40.58 23.83 2.06
C ARG A 726 40.82 24.74 0.85
N LYS A 727 40.86 26.06 1.06
CA LYS A 727 41.07 27.08 0.01
C LYS A 727 41.72 28.35 0.58
N GLN A 728 42.90 28.72 0.07
CA GLN A 728 43.64 29.93 0.47
C GLN A 728 43.26 31.15 -0.38
N GLU A 729 41.98 31.57 -0.36
CA GLU A 729 41.50 32.73 -1.13
C GLU A 729 41.36 34.02 -0.30
N LEU A 730 41.25 33.91 1.03
CA LEU A 730 41.03 35.03 1.97
C LEU A 730 41.93 34.85 3.20
N ASN A 731 42.20 35.93 3.95
CA ASN A 731 42.92 35.84 5.23
C ASN A 731 41.97 35.45 6.38
N LYS A 732 42.55 34.98 7.50
CA LYS A 732 41.80 34.51 8.69
C LYS A 732 40.80 35.56 9.21
N GLU A 733 41.26 36.79 9.41
CA GLU A 733 40.44 37.89 9.94
C GLU A 733 39.23 38.21 9.04
N THR A 734 39.41 38.16 7.71
CA THR A 734 38.31 38.34 6.76
C THR A 734 37.30 37.21 6.85
N ILE A 735 37.76 35.96 6.99
CA ILE A 735 36.88 34.80 7.11
C ILE A 735 36.03 34.90 8.38
N GLU A 736 36.64 35.25 9.51
CA GLU A 736 35.95 35.45 10.79
C GLU A 736 34.94 36.60 10.73
N THR A 737 35.34 37.73 10.14
CA THR A 737 34.46 38.90 9.95
C THR A 737 33.26 38.57 9.07
N LEU A 738 33.50 37.93 7.91
CA LEU A 738 32.41 37.52 7.01
C LEU A 738 31.48 36.52 7.69
N THR A 739 32.04 35.55 8.41
CA THR A 739 31.25 34.52 9.09
C THR A 739 30.33 35.14 10.13
N THR A 740 30.84 36.08 10.92
CA THR A 740 30.04 36.84 11.90
C THR A 740 28.92 37.62 11.20
N ASN A 741 29.24 38.40 10.16
CA ASN A 741 28.26 39.18 9.41
C ASN A 741 27.15 38.30 8.77
N TYR A 742 27.49 37.10 8.28
CA TYR A 742 26.50 36.18 7.74
C TYR A 742 25.60 35.59 8.83
N ARG A 743 26.16 35.23 9.99
CA ARG A 743 25.37 34.74 11.12
C ARG A 743 24.37 35.80 11.59
N ASP A 744 24.84 37.02 11.84
CA ASP A 744 23.99 38.13 12.28
C ASP A 744 22.88 38.44 11.27
N LEU A 745 23.20 38.40 9.97
CA LEU A 745 22.22 38.61 8.91
C LEU A 745 21.14 37.50 8.89
N PHE A 746 21.55 36.24 9.03
CA PHE A 746 20.64 35.10 9.00
C PHE A 746 19.76 35.08 10.25
N ASP A 747 20.30 35.41 11.42
CA ASP A 747 19.55 35.49 12.68
C ASP A 747 18.52 36.63 12.65
N ASP A 748 18.88 37.79 12.09
CA ASP A 748 17.93 38.89 11.85
C ASP A 748 16.81 38.47 10.88
N PHE A 749 17.17 37.79 9.78
CA PHE A 749 16.20 37.37 8.78
C PHE A 749 15.28 36.22 9.24
N GLU A 750 15.76 35.28 10.04
CA GLU A 750 14.94 34.23 10.69
C GLU A 750 13.88 34.87 11.62
N ASN A 751 14.25 35.95 12.31
CA ASN A 751 13.32 36.69 13.14
C ASN A 751 12.32 37.50 12.33
N LYS A 752 12.76 38.13 11.23
CA LYS A 752 11.95 39.04 10.43
C LYS A 752 10.99 38.36 9.45
N TYR A 753 11.38 37.25 8.81
CA TYR A 753 10.64 36.67 7.68
C TYR A 753 10.10 35.27 8.01
N LYS A 754 8.99 35.20 8.75
CA LYS A 754 8.42 33.95 9.29
C LYS A 754 7.97 32.89 8.26
N ALA A 755 7.76 33.26 7.00
CA ALA A 755 7.38 32.32 5.93
C ALA A 755 8.58 31.56 5.32
N SER A 756 9.79 32.08 5.53
CA SER A 756 11.06 31.55 5.06
C SER A 756 11.90 31.08 6.25
N SER A 757 12.86 30.20 6.01
CA SER A 757 13.82 29.81 7.04
C SER A 757 15.25 30.15 6.63
N TYR A 758 16.02 30.63 7.58
CA TYR A 758 17.41 31.06 7.50
C TYR A 758 18.18 30.31 8.59
N LYS A 759 19.05 29.39 8.17
CA LYS A 759 19.78 28.50 9.07
C LYS A 759 21.28 28.64 8.86
N SER A 760 21.99 28.94 9.94
CA SER A 760 23.45 28.87 10.01
C SER A 760 23.89 27.47 10.44
N ILE A 761 24.71 26.78 9.65
CA ILE A 761 25.12 25.40 9.87
C ILE A 761 26.66 25.31 9.88
N ASN A 762 27.20 24.76 10.97
CA ASN A 762 28.61 24.41 11.03
C ASN A 762 28.85 23.13 10.20
N ASN A 763 29.66 23.24 9.15
CA ASN A 763 29.95 22.19 8.17
C ASN A 763 31.33 21.55 8.42
N GLU A 764 31.48 21.00 9.62
CA GLU A 764 32.59 20.13 10.00
C GLU A 764 32.32 18.69 9.55
N GLU A 765 31.12 18.18 9.85
CA GLU A 765 30.67 16.84 9.47
C GLU A 765 29.73 16.86 8.27
N LEU A 766 30.22 16.33 7.14
CA LEU A 766 29.52 16.39 5.86
C LEU A 766 28.18 15.63 5.88
N GLN A 767 28.16 14.42 6.45
CA GLN A 767 26.97 13.56 6.40
C GLN A 767 25.82 14.10 7.27
N ASP A 768 26.15 14.62 8.44
CA ASP A 768 25.17 15.25 9.34
C ASP A 768 24.59 16.51 8.71
N THR A 769 25.44 17.34 8.10
CA THR A 769 25.01 18.53 7.37
C THR A 769 24.07 18.18 6.22
N ILE A 770 24.41 17.18 5.39
CA ILE A 770 23.56 16.74 4.28
C ILE A 770 22.22 16.22 4.81
N SER A 771 22.23 15.41 5.87
CA SER A 771 21.03 14.80 6.43
C SER A 771 20.08 15.85 7.01
N TYR A 772 20.61 16.79 7.79
CA TYR A 772 19.84 17.90 8.34
C TYR A 772 19.21 18.78 7.25
N ILE A 773 19.99 19.18 6.23
CA ILE A 773 19.51 20.00 5.12
C ILE A 773 18.43 19.26 4.32
N PHE A 774 18.66 17.99 4.02
CA PHE A 774 17.72 17.19 3.24
C PHE A 774 16.38 17.00 3.96
N GLU A 775 16.37 16.76 5.28
CA GLU A 775 15.12 16.65 6.04
C GLU A 775 14.34 17.96 6.10
N ASN A 776 15.02 19.11 6.22
CA ASN A 776 14.37 20.42 6.12
C ASN A 776 13.71 20.62 4.74
N ILE A 777 14.40 20.24 3.66
CA ILE A 777 13.88 20.31 2.29
C ILE A 777 12.67 19.41 2.11
N LYS A 778 12.78 18.14 2.54
CA LYS A 778 11.71 17.14 2.48
C LYS A 778 10.47 17.62 3.23
N SER A 779 10.63 18.14 4.45
CA SER A 779 9.51 18.68 5.22
C SER A 779 8.85 19.87 4.54
N LYS A 780 9.60 20.76 3.87
CA LYS A 780 9.02 21.92 3.18
C LYS A 780 8.28 21.51 1.91
N ILE A 781 8.85 20.58 1.13
CA ILE A 781 8.23 20.06 -0.10
C ILE A 781 6.93 19.31 0.21
N LYS A 782 6.85 18.58 1.34
CA LYS A 782 5.61 17.90 1.76
C LYS A 782 4.46 18.86 2.06
N ARG A 783 4.74 20.09 2.50
CA ARG A 783 3.73 21.11 2.86
C ARG A 783 3.30 21.99 1.67
N ALA A 784 4.05 21.96 0.57
CA ALA A 784 3.87 22.81 -0.60
C ALA A 784 3.10 22.07 -1.70
#